data_AF-A0A842HQZ7-F1
#
_entry.id   AF-A0A842HQZ7-F1
#
_cell.length_a   1.000
_cell.length_b   1.000
_cell.length_c   1.000
_cell.angle_alpha   90.00
_cell.angle_beta   90.00
_cell.angle_gamma   90.00
#
_symmetry.space_group_name_H-M   'P 1'
#
loop_
_entity.id
_entity.type
_entity.pdbx_description
1 polymer ?
#
loop_
_entity_poly.entity_id
_entity_poly.type
_entity_poly.pdbx_seq_one_letter_code
_entity_poly.pdbx_strand_id
1 'polypeptide(L)'
;MPLNRLADHVPGVLYQFIMYPDGRMAFPYASGGMRDIYGVSPEEVVADASKVLALLHPDDLPRVRESILASARTLELWRAEYRVCCPGQPVRWVSGESTPQRLDDGTTLWHGYIFDITARKQQETELAEMQTSFRLTMEASNTGLWRWDLQTNEVSWSDEAYSQLGYAPQSFSMTLEVFRSLMHPDDAPEAFSRVGPLKHVNHSFQAGFRLKNAAGDWTWLESRGKVTAYDDEQRPLVMMGTHVPIDSTIEAQHAVEQARQEAEMANQAKSLFLAHLSHEIRTPLSGLIGLSQMGLQATEVTALHQTLRQINQSARHLLTLLNNVLDMSKIDAQKLDIASRPFSPSNVVNAVVGLFKPLADDKGLTLKAFADEVALNVYEGDDLRLRQVLQNLLSNALKFTAHGGVELHVDIERRQGDTEWLKFSVSDTGIGVAGDQHDRLFKAFIQADSTISRDYGGSGLGLAISQRLVRAMGGDNIHVDSRPGEGATFSFVLPFRRGQLPLPEPVDTALAPVQAPVLSGRVLLIEDDPISQEIESAQLAQFGLSVVCAASGPEALTLIDTQVFDAVILDIGLPHIDGFAVARSMRARGLSVPVIALTAASMQSDRARSVTAGFDAYLVKPVEPADLHDTLARWLGHGAVGPARSSEPAAASLLRDDCTDYLHAQTAISRLMGNATLYRKLLAQFLAQLDRHYGRLAATLRGLDAKSTAAEFVVAQSLVHSLKGVAGNLALEELAALAGDIDRHLKQRKVPAPTLIDTFETLRLQLSDQITTYLADPDKPADGRSLNAGPIDTRPLAARLQALSVAIASSQFISEETLVDIAACLPTSLRQTFWPPLESALDGLDFDAAAEALAALRSELEAG
;
A
#
# COMPACT_ATOMS: atom_id res chain seq x y z
N MET A 1 64.84 24.09 87.44
CA MET A 1 64.34 22.69 87.39
C MET A 1 62.82 22.53 87.63
N PRO A 2 62.07 23.36 88.39
CA PRO A 2 60.61 23.17 88.52
C PRO A 2 59.76 23.75 87.36
N LEU A 3 60.18 24.84 86.68
CA LEU A 3 59.41 25.42 85.57
C LEU A 3 59.34 24.53 84.31
N ASN A 4 60.42 23.82 83.96
CA ASN A 4 60.43 22.95 82.77
C ASN A 4 59.39 21.82 82.86
N ARG A 5 59.17 21.26 84.08
CA ARG A 5 58.16 20.20 84.27
C ARG A 5 56.74 20.71 84.04
N LEU A 6 56.44 21.96 84.39
CA LEU A 6 55.12 22.56 84.12
C LEU A 6 54.92 22.81 82.63
N ALA A 7 55.95 23.27 81.94
CA ALA A 7 55.90 23.53 80.50
C ALA A 7 55.66 22.26 79.66
N ASP A 8 56.14 21.11 80.12
CA ASP A 8 55.92 19.81 79.45
C ASP A 8 54.51 19.24 79.65
N HIS A 9 53.69 19.83 80.53
CA HIS A 9 52.29 19.41 80.76
C HIS A 9 51.27 20.36 80.10
N VAL A 10 51.72 21.43 79.44
CA VAL A 10 50.85 22.34 78.69
C VAL A 10 50.70 21.78 77.26
N PRO A 11 49.47 21.56 76.76
CA PRO A 11 49.26 21.13 75.38
C PRO A 11 49.90 22.13 74.41
N GLY A 12 50.68 21.67 73.43
CA GLY A 12 51.36 22.54 72.47
C GLY A 12 52.82 22.86 72.82
N VAL A 13 53.40 23.83 72.13
CA VAL A 13 54.81 24.23 72.28
C VAL A 13 54.89 25.52 73.04
N LEU A 14 55.49 25.54 74.22
CA LEU A 14 55.93 26.76 74.89
C LEU A 14 57.37 27.04 74.47
N TYR A 15 57.67 28.25 74.01
CA TYR A 15 58.98 28.55 73.45
C TYR A 15 59.48 29.96 73.77
N GLN A 16 60.80 30.07 73.77
CA GLN A 16 61.51 31.32 73.56
C GLN A 16 62.11 31.27 72.15
N PHE A 17 61.88 32.30 71.36
CA PHE A 17 62.43 32.44 70.01
C PHE A 17 63.27 33.70 69.94
N ILE A 18 64.42 33.65 69.29
CA ILE A 18 65.28 34.82 69.12
C ILE A 18 65.61 35.06 67.66
N MET A 19 65.79 36.33 67.32
CA MET A 19 66.34 36.77 66.05
C MET A 19 67.47 37.76 66.33
N TYR A 20 68.68 37.37 65.94
CA TYR A 20 69.88 38.19 66.05
C TYR A 20 69.87 39.33 65.00
N PRO A 21 70.66 40.40 65.21
CA PRO A 21 70.78 41.49 64.24
C PRO A 21 71.25 41.07 62.84
N ASP A 22 71.98 39.95 62.74
CA ASP A 22 72.43 39.37 61.48
C ASP A 22 71.36 38.51 60.76
N GLY A 23 70.17 38.40 61.34
CA GLY A 23 69.03 37.66 60.79
C GLY A 23 69.03 36.16 61.13
N ARG A 24 70.01 35.65 61.87
CA ARG A 24 69.96 34.27 62.39
C ARG A 24 68.84 34.14 63.42
N MET A 25 68.13 33.00 63.36
CA MET A 25 66.98 32.71 64.21
C MET A 25 67.21 31.42 64.97
N ALA A 26 66.77 31.35 66.22
CA ALA A 26 66.92 30.16 67.06
C ALA A 26 65.80 30.06 68.10
N PHE A 27 65.62 28.88 68.69
CA PHE A 27 64.72 28.64 69.81
C PHE A 27 65.50 28.31 71.09
N PRO A 28 66.03 29.29 71.84
CA PRO A 28 66.85 29.04 73.04
C PRO A 28 66.17 28.16 74.08
N TYR A 29 64.84 28.14 74.05
CA TYR A 29 64.03 27.23 74.82
C TYR A 29 62.80 26.79 74.00
N ALA A 30 62.47 25.51 74.06
CA ALA A 30 61.21 24.94 73.58
C ALA A 30 60.81 23.78 74.49
N SER A 31 59.51 23.65 74.80
CA SER A 31 58.98 22.52 75.57
C SER A 31 59.00 21.21 74.76
N GLY A 32 58.77 20.08 75.43
CA GLY A 32 58.69 18.76 74.79
C GLY A 32 57.68 18.69 73.62
N GLY A 33 56.63 19.50 73.65
CA GLY A 33 55.63 19.61 72.58
C GLY A 33 56.20 20.02 71.21
N MET A 34 57.45 20.53 71.16
CA MET A 34 58.16 20.78 69.91
C MET A 34 58.30 19.49 69.08
N ARG A 35 58.54 18.34 69.73
CA ARG A 35 58.56 17.02 69.06
C ARG A 35 57.17 16.63 68.58
N ASP A 36 56.15 16.91 69.37
CA ASP A 36 54.78 16.51 69.05
C ASP A 36 54.25 17.27 67.84
N ILE A 37 54.45 18.59 67.77
CA ILE A 37 53.94 19.43 66.67
C ILE A 37 54.83 19.38 65.42
N TYR A 38 56.15 19.56 65.59
CA TYR A 38 57.08 19.72 64.47
C TYR A 38 57.95 18.49 64.20
N GLY A 39 57.91 17.44 65.03
CA GLY A 39 58.75 16.26 64.84
C GLY A 39 60.25 16.49 65.06
N VAL A 40 60.65 17.68 65.53
CA VAL A 40 62.04 18.04 65.86
C VAL A 40 62.21 18.15 67.36
N SER A 41 63.36 17.73 67.86
CA SER A 41 63.66 17.83 69.29
C SER A 41 64.04 19.25 69.70
N PRO A 42 63.70 19.71 70.94
CA PRO A 42 64.12 21.02 71.43
C PRO A 42 65.63 21.26 71.27
N GLU A 43 66.45 20.22 71.49
CA GLU A 43 67.90 20.27 71.36
C GLU A 43 68.38 20.64 69.95
N GLU A 44 67.63 20.26 68.92
CA GLU A 44 67.98 20.51 67.52
C GLU A 44 67.73 21.94 67.05
N VAL A 45 66.94 22.70 67.82
CA VAL A 45 66.48 24.04 67.44
C VAL A 45 67.04 25.15 68.36
N VAL A 46 67.78 24.77 69.42
CA VAL A 46 68.40 25.70 70.38
C VAL A 46 69.30 26.73 69.72
N ALA A 47 70.08 26.30 68.72
CA ALA A 47 71.05 27.14 68.02
C ALA A 47 70.61 27.59 66.63
N ASP A 48 69.58 26.96 66.05
CA ASP A 48 69.12 27.22 64.68
C ASP A 48 67.65 26.84 64.47
N ALA A 49 66.81 27.82 64.12
CA ALA A 49 65.40 27.64 63.84
C ALA A 49 65.10 27.14 62.41
N SER A 50 66.11 27.02 61.54
CA SER A 50 65.94 26.64 60.13
C SER A 50 65.24 25.30 59.96
N LYS A 51 65.44 24.35 60.89
CA LYS A 51 64.74 23.05 60.89
C LYS A 51 63.23 23.19 61.06
N VAL A 52 62.76 24.12 61.90
CA VAL A 52 61.32 24.39 62.08
C VAL A 52 60.78 25.12 60.86
N LEU A 53 61.49 26.14 60.38
CA LEU A 53 61.09 26.91 59.20
C LEU A 53 60.99 26.06 57.92
N ALA A 54 61.85 25.05 57.77
CA ALA A 54 61.81 24.10 56.65
C ALA A 54 60.59 23.18 56.66
N LEU A 55 59.93 23.03 57.82
CA LEU A 55 58.73 22.21 57.99
C LEU A 55 57.44 22.99 57.79
N LEU A 56 57.49 24.31 57.63
CA LEU A 56 56.30 25.07 57.27
C LEU A 56 55.88 24.75 55.83
N HIS A 57 54.57 24.76 55.58
CA HIS A 57 54.05 24.59 54.23
C HIS A 57 54.62 25.68 53.30
N PRO A 58 55.07 25.35 52.08
CA PRO A 58 55.73 26.29 51.16
C PRO A 58 54.94 27.59 50.95
N ASP A 59 53.61 27.49 50.79
CA ASP A 59 52.74 28.66 50.61
C ASP A 59 52.62 29.55 51.86
N ASP A 60 52.79 29.00 53.05
CA ASP A 60 52.64 29.76 54.32
C ASP A 60 53.97 30.40 54.74
N LEU A 61 55.11 29.83 54.31
CA LEU A 61 56.45 30.25 54.72
C LEU A 61 56.75 31.74 54.44
N PRO A 62 56.48 32.31 53.25
CA PRO A 62 56.72 33.74 53.00
C PRO A 62 55.92 34.64 53.94
N ARG A 63 54.63 34.33 54.12
CA ARG A 63 53.70 35.09 54.96
C ARG A 63 54.09 35.03 56.44
N VAL A 64 54.46 33.85 56.93
CA VAL A 64 54.89 33.66 58.32
C VAL A 64 56.23 34.35 58.57
N ARG A 65 57.18 34.26 57.65
CA ARG A 65 58.47 34.94 57.77
C ARG A 65 58.30 36.46 57.80
N GLU A 66 57.46 37.00 56.92
CA GLU A 66 57.16 38.43 56.89
C GLU A 66 56.49 38.90 58.18
N SER A 67 55.54 38.13 58.73
CA SER A 67 54.86 38.50 59.98
C SER A 67 55.81 38.49 61.18
N ILE A 68 56.77 37.56 61.23
CA ILE A 68 57.84 37.55 62.25
C ILE A 68 58.71 38.81 62.12
N LEU A 69 59.14 39.16 60.90
CA LEU A 69 59.94 40.37 60.65
C LEU A 69 59.16 41.67 60.94
N ALA A 70 57.85 41.67 60.73
CA ALA A 70 56.98 42.80 61.08
C ALA A 70 56.90 42.95 62.60
N SER A 71 56.58 41.88 63.33
CA SER A 71 56.59 41.88 64.80
C SER A 71 57.94 42.28 65.38
N ALA A 72 59.05 41.84 64.77
CA ALA A 72 60.39 42.26 65.20
C ALA A 72 60.60 43.78 65.10
N ARG A 73 60.08 44.40 64.04
CA ARG A 73 60.21 45.84 63.76
C ARG A 73 59.30 46.69 64.64
N THR A 74 58.05 46.27 64.82
CA THR A 74 57.03 47.04 65.55
C THR A 74 57.01 46.74 67.05
N LEU A 75 57.56 45.60 67.46
CA LEU A 75 57.43 45.03 68.81
C LEU A 75 55.96 44.78 69.22
N GLU A 76 55.08 44.57 68.24
CA GLU A 76 53.70 44.14 68.48
C GLU A 76 53.58 42.63 68.64
N LEU A 77 52.54 42.19 69.34
CA LEU A 77 52.20 40.78 69.54
C LEU A 77 52.16 40.04 68.20
N TRP A 78 52.96 38.99 68.07
CA TRP A 78 52.95 38.13 66.90
C TRP A 78 51.83 37.10 67.02
N ARG A 79 50.99 37.00 65.98
CA ARG A 79 49.98 35.95 65.83
C ARG A 79 50.01 35.40 64.42
N ALA A 80 49.99 34.08 64.28
CA ALA A 80 49.90 33.44 62.98
C ALA A 80 49.29 32.05 63.05
N GLU A 81 48.37 31.75 62.12
CA GLU A 81 47.96 30.39 61.78
C GLU A 81 48.69 29.93 60.51
N TYR A 82 49.24 28.72 60.53
CA TYR A 82 50.01 28.16 59.41
C TYR A 82 50.04 26.64 59.44
N ARG A 83 50.39 26.04 58.30
CA ARG A 83 50.51 24.60 58.14
C ARG A 83 51.94 24.11 58.39
N VAL A 84 52.05 22.97 59.05
CA VAL A 84 53.28 22.23 59.31
C VAL A 84 53.23 20.89 58.58
N CYS A 85 54.28 20.61 57.81
CA CYS A 85 54.46 19.46 56.93
C CYS A 85 55.58 18.56 57.45
N CYS A 86 55.29 17.78 58.49
CA CYS A 86 56.22 16.77 58.99
C CYS A 86 56.32 15.59 58.00
N PRO A 87 57.52 15.16 57.57
CA PRO A 87 57.67 14.03 56.67
C PRO A 87 56.98 12.76 57.18
N GLY A 88 56.13 12.14 56.35
CA GLY A 88 55.41 10.91 56.70
C GLY A 88 54.21 11.12 57.64
N GLN A 89 53.83 12.35 57.95
CA GLN A 89 52.66 12.68 58.78
C GLN A 89 51.69 13.58 58.00
N PRO A 90 50.38 13.56 58.32
CA PRO A 90 49.43 14.48 57.71
C PRO A 90 49.76 15.93 58.07
N VAL A 91 49.39 16.86 57.19
CA VAL A 91 49.57 18.30 57.41
C VAL A 91 48.82 18.72 58.67
N ARG A 92 49.50 19.44 59.57
CA ARG A 92 48.89 20.02 60.77
C ARG A 92 48.68 21.50 60.59
N TRP A 93 47.55 22.01 61.06
CA TRP A 93 47.37 23.44 61.25
C TRP A 93 47.75 23.82 62.66
N VAL A 94 48.57 24.86 62.79
CA VAL A 94 49.01 25.36 64.10
C VAL A 94 48.70 26.84 64.23
N SER A 95 48.42 27.28 65.46
CA SER A 95 48.24 28.68 65.81
C SER A 95 49.31 29.09 66.80
N GLY A 96 50.13 30.07 66.43
CA GLY A 96 51.19 30.62 67.25
C GLY A 96 50.85 32.02 67.73
N GLU A 97 51.14 32.28 69.01
CA GLU A 97 51.06 33.61 69.61
C GLU A 97 52.32 33.89 70.44
N SER A 98 52.97 35.04 70.24
CA SER A 98 54.16 35.39 71.00
C SER A 98 54.38 36.89 71.18
N THR A 99 54.92 37.26 72.34
CA THR A 99 55.20 38.66 72.70
C THR A 99 56.69 38.98 72.48
N PRO A 100 57.03 39.96 71.63
CA PRO A 100 58.41 40.38 71.41
C PRO A 100 58.96 41.29 72.51
N GLN A 101 60.27 41.24 72.71
CA GLN A 101 61.07 42.14 73.53
C GLN A 101 62.41 42.38 72.85
N ARG A 102 62.88 43.64 72.81
CA ARG A 102 64.21 43.98 72.32
C ARG A 102 65.24 43.90 73.46
N LEU A 103 66.38 43.26 73.22
CA LEU A 103 67.52 43.18 74.14
C LEU A 103 68.56 44.26 73.82
N ASP A 104 69.46 44.53 74.79
CA ASP A 104 70.47 45.60 74.71
C ASP A 104 71.48 45.41 73.55
N ASP A 105 71.69 44.18 73.09
CA ASP A 105 72.56 43.83 71.97
C ASP A 105 71.87 43.95 70.59
N GLY A 106 70.62 44.40 70.56
CA GLY A 106 69.80 44.51 69.37
C GLY A 106 69.03 43.24 68.98
N THR A 107 69.22 42.12 69.69
CA THR A 107 68.48 40.86 69.48
C THR A 107 67.00 41.05 69.85
N THR A 108 66.08 40.50 69.06
CA THR A 108 64.67 40.40 69.45
C THR A 108 64.41 39.02 70.05
N LEU A 109 63.80 38.98 71.23
CA LEU A 109 63.39 37.78 71.96
C LEU A 109 61.86 37.73 72.01
N TRP A 110 61.26 36.61 71.65
CA TRP A 110 59.83 36.35 71.78
C TRP A 110 59.56 35.27 72.82
N HIS A 111 58.55 35.48 73.65
CA HIS A 111 57.97 34.46 74.52
C HIS A 111 56.58 34.10 74.00
N GLY A 112 56.35 32.82 73.72
CA GLY A 112 55.09 32.43 73.09
C GLY A 112 54.71 30.97 73.25
N TYR A 113 53.55 30.66 72.69
CA TYR A 113 53.03 29.30 72.59
C TYR A 113 52.53 28.99 71.17
N ILE A 114 52.52 27.71 70.82
CA ILE A 114 51.93 27.18 69.58
C ILE A 114 50.98 26.03 69.93
N PHE A 115 49.74 26.07 69.44
CA PHE A 115 48.75 25.00 69.59
C PHE A 115 48.42 24.36 68.24
N ASP A 116 48.11 23.07 68.26
CA ASP A 116 47.50 22.37 67.12
C ASP A 116 46.01 22.73 67.03
N ILE A 117 45.59 23.23 65.86
CA ILE A 117 44.21 23.62 65.54
C ILE A 117 43.63 22.79 64.37
N THR A 118 44.24 21.65 64.03
CA THR A 118 43.88 20.82 62.87
C THR A 118 42.44 20.34 62.92
N ALA A 119 41.98 19.83 64.07
CA ALA A 119 40.60 19.33 64.23
C ALA A 119 39.55 20.42 63.99
N ARG A 120 39.83 21.65 64.45
CA ARG A 120 38.95 22.80 64.22
C ARG A 120 38.86 23.15 62.73
N LYS A 121 40.00 23.22 62.03
CA LYS A 121 40.04 23.53 60.59
C LYS A 121 39.35 22.45 59.74
N GLN A 122 39.45 21.19 60.13
CA GLN A 122 38.73 20.09 59.47
C GLN A 122 37.22 20.25 59.60
N GLN A 123 36.70 20.52 60.81
CA GLN A 123 35.27 20.76 61.02
C GLN A 123 34.75 21.99 60.24
N GLU A 124 35.51 23.09 60.22
CA GLU A 124 35.17 24.29 59.44
C GLU A 124 35.09 23.98 57.94
N THR A 125 36.00 23.14 57.42
CA THR A 125 36.03 22.75 56.01
C THR A 125 34.90 21.78 55.65
N GLU A 126 34.69 20.73 56.45
CA GLU A 126 33.60 19.75 56.26
C GLU A 126 32.24 20.43 56.27
N LEU A 127 32.02 21.38 57.18
CA LEU A 127 30.76 22.14 57.22
C LEU A 127 30.57 22.98 55.96
N ALA A 128 31.62 23.65 55.47
CA ALA A 128 31.56 24.45 54.25
C ALA A 128 31.29 23.58 53.00
N GLU A 129 31.90 22.40 52.92
CA GLU A 129 31.65 21.42 51.86
C GLU A 129 30.22 20.90 51.91
N MET A 130 29.71 20.53 53.10
CA MET A 130 28.33 20.09 53.27
C MET A 130 27.32 21.18 52.89
N GLN A 131 27.54 22.43 53.30
CA GLN A 131 26.69 23.57 52.94
C GLN A 131 26.68 23.82 51.43
N THR A 132 27.85 23.75 50.79
CA THR A 132 27.97 23.95 49.35
C THR A 132 27.28 22.82 48.58
N SER A 133 27.53 21.57 48.97
CA SER A 133 26.90 20.39 48.36
C SER A 133 25.38 20.41 48.50
N PHE A 134 24.87 20.79 49.68
CA PHE A 134 23.45 20.95 49.92
C PHE A 134 22.83 22.00 48.99
N ARG A 135 23.42 23.21 48.90
CA ARG A 135 22.92 24.27 48.03
C ARG A 135 22.88 23.84 46.56
N LEU A 136 24.00 23.32 46.04
CA LEU A 136 24.08 22.86 44.65
C LEU A 136 23.07 21.75 44.32
N THR A 137 22.79 20.87 45.29
CA THR A 137 21.78 19.82 45.12
C THR A 137 20.38 20.41 44.97
N MET A 138 20.02 21.40 45.80
CA MET A 138 18.72 22.08 45.72
C MET A 138 18.55 22.87 44.42
N GLU A 139 19.61 23.56 43.98
CA GLU A 139 19.65 24.28 42.71
C GLU A 139 19.47 23.30 41.53
N ALA A 140 20.22 22.19 41.51
CA ALA A 140 20.15 21.20 40.43
C ALA A 140 18.79 20.48 40.35
N SER A 141 18.12 20.26 41.49
CA SER A 141 16.78 19.66 41.54
C SER A 141 15.67 20.69 41.37
N ASN A 142 15.99 21.97 41.17
CA ASN A 142 15.07 23.09 41.10
C ASN A 142 13.99 23.03 42.21
N THR A 143 14.44 22.70 43.43
CA THR A 143 13.55 22.47 44.57
C THR A 143 13.61 23.64 45.51
N GLY A 144 12.51 24.40 45.59
CA GLY A 144 12.37 25.48 46.55
C GLY A 144 12.15 24.95 47.96
N LEU A 145 12.85 25.49 48.96
CA LEU A 145 12.58 25.21 50.36
C LEU A 145 11.69 26.29 50.95
N TRP A 146 10.79 25.88 51.83
CA TRP A 146 9.99 26.81 52.61
C TRP A 146 9.98 26.40 54.07
N ARG A 147 9.90 27.40 54.94
CA ARG A 147 9.76 27.24 56.38
C ARG A 147 8.67 28.18 56.86
N TRP A 148 7.81 27.67 57.71
CA TRP A 148 6.72 28.42 58.33
C TRP A 148 6.78 28.24 59.84
N ASP A 149 6.93 29.35 60.55
CA ASP A 149 6.77 29.42 61.99
C ASP A 149 5.28 29.57 62.34
N LEU A 150 4.73 28.58 63.03
CA LEU A 150 3.29 28.45 63.30
C LEU A 150 2.83 29.34 64.46
N GLN A 151 3.75 29.91 65.25
CA GLN A 151 3.40 30.82 66.35
C GLN A 151 3.35 32.27 65.86
N THR A 152 4.38 32.68 65.11
CA THR A 152 4.53 34.04 64.60
C THR A 152 3.85 34.24 63.24
N ASN A 153 3.50 33.16 62.55
CA ASN A 153 3.06 33.13 61.15
C ASN A 153 4.10 33.66 60.15
N GLU A 154 5.38 33.65 60.53
CA GLU A 154 6.46 34.04 59.64
C GLU A 154 6.75 32.91 58.63
N VAL A 155 6.81 33.27 57.35
CA VAL A 155 7.11 32.32 56.27
C VAL A 155 8.40 32.77 55.60
N SER A 156 9.30 31.81 55.36
CA SER A 156 10.54 32.04 54.64
C SER A 156 10.65 31.06 53.48
N TRP A 157 11.21 31.55 52.38
CA TRP A 157 11.47 30.81 51.15
C TRP A 157 12.97 30.84 50.87
N SER A 158 13.52 29.74 50.33
CA SER A 158 14.85 29.76 49.74
C SER A 158 14.84 30.51 48.41
N ASP A 159 16.02 30.89 47.93
CA ASP A 159 16.18 31.64 46.68
C ASP A 159 15.65 30.82 45.47
N GLU A 160 15.77 29.49 45.52
CA GLU A 160 15.21 28.57 44.52
C GLU A 160 13.68 28.59 44.49
N ALA A 161 13.02 28.78 45.65
CA ALA A 161 11.56 28.84 45.72
C ALA A 161 10.97 30.07 45.02
N TYR A 162 11.72 31.18 44.98
CA TYR A 162 11.40 32.35 44.16
C TYR A 162 11.72 32.10 42.69
N SER A 163 12.90 31.55 42.41
CA SER A 163 13.43 31.38 41.06
C SER A 163 12.60 30.40 40.23
N GLN A 164 12.09 29.31 40.83
CA GLN A 164 11.22 28.34 40.14
C GLN A 164 9.90 28.97 39.63
N LEU A 165 9.48 30.11 40.20
CA LEU A 165 8.32 30.90 39.78
C LEU A 165 8.71 32.14 38.94
N GLY A 166 9.99 32.26 38.58
CA GLY A 166 10.52 33.36 37.78
C GLY A 166 10.71 34.68 38.55
N TYR A 167 10.54 34.69 39.88
CA TYR A 167 10.82 35.88 40.68
C TYR A 167 12.32 35.99 40.98
N ALA A 168 12.84 37.22 41.05
CA ALA A 168 14.19 37.43 41.58
C ALA A 168 14.23 37.00 43.06
N PRO A 169 15.32 36.35 43.53
CA PRO A 169 15.47 35.95 44.91
C PRO A 169 15.19 37.09 45.88
N GLN A 170 14.36 36.84 46.89
CA GLN A 170 14.01 37.81 47.94
C GLN A 170 13.43 39.14 47.43
N SER A 171 12.86 39.15 46.21
CA SER A 171 12.21 40.34 45.62
C SER A 171 11.04 40.88 46.44
N PHE A 172 10.45 40.05 47.30
CA PHE A 172 9.47 40.44 48.28
C PHE A 172 9.57 39.54 49.53
N SER A 173 9.20 40.08 50.68
CA SER A 173 9.10 39.32 51.92
C SER A 173 7.96 38.33 51.83
N MET A 174 8.26 37.04 51.98
CA MET A 174 7.23 36.02 52.00
C MET A 174 6.43 36.10 53.30
N THR A 175 5.11 36.09 53.20
CA THR A 175 4.19 35.98 54.34
C THR A 175 3.07 35.01 53.99
N LEU A 176 2.35 34.53 54.99
CA LEU A 176 1.19 33.67 54.75
C LEU A 176 0.12 34.35 53.88
N GLU A 177 -0.04 35.66 54.02
CA GLU A 177 -0.96 36.46 53.20
C GLU A 177 -0.49 36.56 51.75
N VAL A 178 0.79 36.85 51.52
CA VAL A 178 1.37 36.90 50.18
C VAL A 178 1.29 35.53 49.51
N PHE A 179 1.65 34.45 50.21
CA PHE A 179 1.53 33.08 49.73
C PHE A 179 0.09 32.75 49.31
N ARG A 180 -0.90 33.13 50.14
CA ARG A 180 -2.32 32.95 49.81
C ARG A 180 -2.76 33.77 48.59
N SER A 181 -2.21 34.97 48.41
CA SER A 181 -2.52 35.83 47.26
C SER A 181 -1.92 35.31 45.95
N LEU A 182 -0.78 34.61 46.03
CA LEU A 182 -0.13 33.98 44.87
C LEU A 182 -0.82 32.66 44.49
N MET A 183 -1.57 32.03 45.39
CA MET A 183 -2.25 30.77 45.14
C MET A 183 -3.52 30.97 44.30
N HIS A 184 -3.79 30.02 43.40
CA HIS A 184 -5.03 30.02 42.64
C HIS A 184 -6.25 29.95 43.58
N PRO A 185 -7.31 30.77 43.38
CA PRO A 185 -8.47 30.83 44.26
C PRO A 185 -9.16 29.47 44.51
N ASP A 186 -9.24 28.63 43.48
CA ASP A 186 -9.86 27.30 43.57
C ASP A 186 -9.03 26.30 44.41
N ASP A 187 -7.71 26.48 44.49
CA ASP A 187 -6.80 25.52 45.12
C ASP A 187 -6.61 25.85 46.62
N ALA A 188 -6.79 27.12 47.00
CA ALA A 188 -6.54 27.60 48.36
C ALA A 188 -7.37 26.89 49.46
N PRO A 189 -8.70 26.71 49.32
CA PRO A 189 -9.49 26.04 50.35
C PRO A 189 -8.99 24.62 50.64
N GLU A 190 -8.66 23.85 49.60
CA GLU A 190 -8.18 22.49 49.74
C GLU A 190 -6.77 22.45 50.35
N ALA A 191 -5.83 23.24 49.82
CA ALA A 191 -4.44 23.26 50.27
C ALA A 191 -4.32 23.60 51.76
N PHE A 192 -5.03 24.62 52.25
CA PHE A 192 -5.00 25.01 53.67
C PHE A 192 -5.79 24.05 54.58
N SER A 193 -6.85 23.42 54.08
CA SER A 193 -7.58 22.40 54.86
C SER A 193 -6.73 21.19 55.22
N ARG A 194 -5.75 20.84 54.36
CA ARG A 194 -4.81 19.73 54.59
C ARG A 194 -3.74 20.06 55.63
N VAL A 195 -3.48 21.34 55.90
CA VAL A 195 -2.54 21.79 56.95
C VAL A 195 -3.21 21.79 58.33
N GLY A 196 -4.51 22.10 58.41
CA GLY A 196 -5.25 22.19 59.68
C GLY A 196 -5.12 20.97 60.62
N PRO A 197 -5.25 19.73 60.14
CA PRO A 197 -5.12 18.50 60.94
C PRO A 197 -3.70 18.19 61.44
N LEU A 198 -2.66 18.75 60.82
CA LEU A 198 -1.24 18.51 61.17
C LEU A 198 -0.86 19.11 62.53
N LYS A 199 -1.78 19.85 63.16
CA LYS A 199 -1.58 20.50 64.46
C LYS A 199 -1.40 19.52 65.63
N HIS A 200 -1.66 18.22 65.44
CA HIS A 200 -1.78 17.29 66.56
C HIS A 200 -0.98 15.97 66.44
N VAL A 201 -0.42 15.59 65.28
CA VAL A 201 0.40 14.35 65.14
C VAL A 201 1.41 14.50 63.98
N ASN A 202 2.54 13.77 64.07
CA ASN A 202 3.69 13.60 63.17
C ASN A 202 3.35 13.20 61.71
N HIS A 203 2.44 13.93 61.06
CA HIS A 203 2.02 13.72 59.68
C HIS A 203 2.80 14.61 58.72
N SER A 204 3.15 14.06 57.56
CA SER A 204 3.60 14.82 56.40
C SER A 204 2.39 15.33 55.63
N PHE A 205 2.47 16.57 55.14
CA PHE A 205 1.55 17.12 54.16
C PHE A 205 2.12 16.96 52.77
N GLN A 206 1.23 16.65 51.82
CA GLN A 206 1.50 16.68 50.40
C GLN A 206 0.28 17.29 49.72
N ALA A 207 0.49 18.31 48.90
CA ALA A 207 -0.56 18.94 48.11
C ALA A 207 0.01 19.51 46.82
N GLY A 208 -0.72 19.33 45.72
CA GLY A 208 -0.49 20.06 44.48
C GLY A 208 -1.38 21.30 44.45
N PHE A 209 -0.82 22.45 44.07
CA PHE A 209 -1.57 23.68 43.87
C PHE A 209 -0.86 24.59 42.88
N ARG A 210 -1.60 25.52 42.29
CA ARG A 210 -1.07 26.50 41.36
C ARG A 210 -0.66 27.78 42.10
N LEU A 211 0.54 28.26 41.82
CA LEU A 211 0.98 29.60 42.22
C LEU A 211 1.17 30.50 40.99
N LYS A 212 0.97 31.79 41.18
CA LYS A 212 1.16 32.81 40.15
C LYS A 212 2.64 33.12 39.98
N ASN A 213 3.14 32.95 38.77
CA ASN A 213 4.53 33.24 38.42
C ASN A 213 4.74 34.74 38.11
N ALA A 214 6.00 35.14 37.94
CA ALA A 214 6.37 36.54 37.67
C ALA A 214 5.81 37.09 36.33
N ALA A 215 5.51 36.22 35.36
CA ALA A 215 4.87 36.59 34.10
C ALA A 215 3.35 36.80 34.23
N GLY A 216 2.76 36.32 35.33
CA GLY A 216 1.32 36.42 35.62
C GLY A 216 0.52 35.16 35.30
N ASP A 217 1.17 34.09 34.81
CA ASP A 217 0.57 32.80 34.53
C ASP A 217 0.55 31.90 35.78
N TRP A 218 -0.16 30.77 35.69
CA TRP A 218 -0.26 29.78 36.75
C TRP A 218 0.74 28.64 36.56
N THR A 219 1.51 28.33 37.59
CA THR A 219 2.51 27.26 37.62
C THR A 219 2.11 26.24 38.66
N TRP A 220 2.03 24.97 38.28
CA TRP A 220 1.74 23.88 39.21
C TRP A 220 2.97 23.54 40.05
N LEU A 221 2.79 23.57 41.36
CA LEU A 221 3.77 23.09 42.33
C LEU A 221 3.19 21.92 43.12
N GLU A 222 4.01 20.89 43.31
CA GLU A 222 3.81 19.94 44.38
C GLU A 222 4.56 20.43 45.62
N SER A 223 3.83 20.62 46.71
CA SER A 223 4.40 20.94 48.00
C SER A 223 4.36 19.75 48.93
N ARG A 224 5.49 19.46 49.57
CA ARG A 224 5.63 18.43 50.60
C ARG A 224 6.25 19.03 51.84
N GLY A 225 5.65 18.82 53.01
CA GLY A 225 6.17 19.40 54.25
C GLY A 225 5.83 18.60 55.48
N LYS A 226 6.55 18.89 56.56
CA LYS A 226 6.41 18.20 57.84
C LYS A 226 6.73 19.18 58.98
N VAL A 227 6.14 18.95 60.14
CA VAL A 227 6.54 19.65 61.38
C VAL A 227 7.95 19.20 61.79
N THR A 228 8.85 20.15 61.99
CA THR A 228 10.27 19.91 62.33
C THR A 228 10.64 20.36 63.74
N ALA A 229 9.80 21.16 64.41
CA ALA A 229 10.01 21.56 65.80
C ALA A 229 8.68 21.58 66.58
N TYR A 230 8.75 21.28 67.87
CA TYR A 230 7.63 21.26 68.82
C TYR A 230 8.02 22.01 70.11
N ASP A 231 7.03 22.52 70.84
CA ASP A 231 7.24 23.05 72.19
C ASP A 231 7.22 21.95 73.25
N ASP A 232 7.48 22.32 74.51
CA ASP A 232 7.50 21.42 75.66
C ASP A 232 6.15 20.71 75.89
N GLU A 233 5.04 21.28 75.38
CA GLU A 233 3.68 20.75 75.44
C GLU A 233 3.31 19.92 74.19
N GLN A 234 4.30 19.58 73.35
CA GLN A 234 4.14 18.83 72.09
C GLN A 234 3.25 19.52 71.04
N ARG A 235 3.13 20.85 71.09
CA ARG A 235 2.47 21.63 70.05
C ARG A 235 3.47 21.99 68.95
N PRO A 236 3.06 21.95 67.67
CA PRO A 236 3.97 22.21 66.56
C PRO A 236 4.38 23.69 66.49
N LEU A 237 5.69 23.93 66.38
CA LEU A 237 6.29 25.26 66.30
C LEU A 237 6.67 25.64 64.87
N VAL A 238 7.35 24.74 64.18
CA VAL A 238 7.92 25.03 62.85
C VAL A 238 7.55 23.91 61.90
N MET A 239 7.09 24.30 60.71
CA MET A 239 6.90 23.41 59.59
C MET A 239 7.89 23.76 58.49
N MET A 240 8.49 22.73 57.88
CA MET A 240 9.38 22.91 56.74
C MET A 240 9.01 21.97 55.62
N GLY A 241 9.33 22.35 54.40
CA GLY A 241 9.05 21.54 53.24
C GLY A 241 9.72 22.02 51.98
N THR A 242 9.30 21.36 50.90
CA THR A 242 9.78 21.58 49.55
C THR A 242 8.62 21.98 48.66
N HIS A 243 8.94 22.77 47.63
CA HIS A 243 8.12 23.03 46.47
C HIS A 243 8.88 22.50 45.25
N VAL A 244 8.20 21.72 44.42
CA VAL A 244 8.75 21.20 43.17
C VAL A 244 7.76 21.53 42.05
N PRO A 245 8.19 22.17 40.96
CA PRO A 245 7.32 22.40 39.81
C PRO A 245 6.98 21.09 39.11
N ILE A 246 5.69 20.92 38.78
CA ILE A 246 5.14 19.69 38.17
C ILE A 246 4.44 19.94 36.83
N ASP A 247 4.52 21.14 36.25
CA ASP A 247 3.87 21.46 34.97
C ASP A 247 4.21 20.45 33.87
N SER A 248 5.50 20.11 33.71
CA SER A 248 5.96 19.10 32.75
C SER A 248 5.40 17.69 33.01
N THR A 249 5.12 17.36 34.26
CA THR A 249 4.52 16.08 34.64
C THR A 249 3.04 16.05 34.29
N ILE A 250 2.32 17.15 34.56
CA ILE A 250 0.91 17.32 34.22
C ILE A 250 0.75 17.29 32.69
N GLU A 251 1.55 18.04 31.94
CA GLU A 251 1.55 18.03 30.48
C GLU A 251 1.79 16.63 29.91
N ALA A 252 2.79 15.90 30.44
CA ALA A 252 3.07 14.53 30.02
C ALA A 252 1.90 13.58 30.32
N GLN A 253 1.25 13.71 31.50
CA GLN A 253 0.07 12.91 31.85
C GLN A 253 -1.11 13.20 30.93
N HIS A 254 -1.38 14.47 30.62
CA HIS A 254 -2.43 14.86 29.69
C HIS A 254 -2.16 14.34 28.27
N ALA A 255 -0.91 14.43 27.80
CA ALA A 255 -0.52 13.88 26.50
C ALA A 255 -0.69 12.35 26.43
N VAL A 256 -0.33 11.63 27.50
CA VAL A 256 -0.54 10.18 27.60
C VAL A 256 -2.02 9.83 27.61
N GLU A 257 -2.85 10.53 28.37
CA GLU A 257 -4.29 10.27 28.42
C GLU A 257 -4.97 10.58 27.08
N GLN A 258 -4.59 11.66 26.41
CA GLN A 258 -5.07 11.95 25.05
C GLN A 258 -4.68 10.84 24.07
N ALA A 259 -3.41 10.42 24.04
CA ALA A 259 -2.95 9.33 23.19
C ALA A 259 -3.69 8.01 23.50
N ARG A 260 -3.98 7.74 24.79
CA ARG A 260 -4.77 6.57 25.22
C ARG A 260 -6.18 6.63 24.67
N GLN A 261 -6.86 7.78 24.79
CA GLN A 261 -8.22 7.97 24.28
C GLN A 261 -8.29 7.81 22.76
N GLU A 262 -7.33 8.37 22.01
CA GLU A 262 -7.23 8.20 20.56
C GLU A 262 -7.03 6.74 20.17
N ALA A 263 -6.13 6.03 20.85
CA ALA A 263 -5.89 4.61 20.62
C ALA A 263 -7.13 3.75 20.92
N GLU A 264 -7.86 4.08 21.98
CA GLU A 264 -9.07 3.35 22.39
C GLU A 264 -10.22 3.57 21.40
N MET A 265 -10.42 4.81 20.93
CA MET A 265 -11.38 5.11 19.85
C MET A 265 -11.03 4.37 18.55
N ALA A 266 -9.76 4.36 18.15
CA ALA A 266 -9.31 3.64 16.97
C ALA A 266 -9.54 2.11 17.10
N ASN A 267 -9.28 1.55 18.28
CA ASN A 267 -9.48 0.13 18.54
C ASN A 267 -10.97 -0.27 18.56
N GLN A 268 -11.84 0.59 19.12
CA GLN A 268 -13.29 0.39 19.09
C GLN A 268 -13.83 0.44 17.65
N ALA A 269 -13.41 1.43 16.85
CA ALA A 269 -13.77 1.52 15.44
C ALA A 269 -13.33 0.28 14.65
N LYS A 270 -12.10 -0.20 14.89
CA LYS A 270 -11.58 -1.44 14.29
C LYS A 270 -12.38 -2.68 14.70
N SER A 271 -12.81 -2.76 15.96
CA SER A 271 -13.61 -3.90 16.47
C SER A 271 -15.02 -3.91 15.87
N LEU A 272 -15.67 -2.75 15.79
CA LEU A 272 -16.98 -2.58 15.13
C LEU A 272 -16.89 -2.94 13.64
N PHE A 273 -15.83 -2.49 12.95
CA PHE A 273 -15.55 -2.86 11.56
C PHE A 273 -15.50 -4.38 11.37
N LEU A 274 -14.71 -5.08 12.19
CA LEU A 274 -14.56 -6.54 12.08
C LEU A 274 -15.86 -7.28 12.39
N ALA A 275 -16.63 -6.80 13.37
CA ALA A 275 -17.93 -7.38 13.71
C ALA A 275 -18.93 -7.25 12.56
N HIS A 276 -19.05 -6.04 11.96
CA HIS A 276 -19.92 -5.80 10.81
C HIS A 276 -19.48 -6.63 9.59
N LEU A 277 -18.18 -6.64 9.28
CA LEU A 277 -17.63 -7.44 8.19
C LEU A 277 -17.96 -8.92 8.35
N SER A 278 -17.79 -9.48 9.55
CA SER A 278 -18.13 -10.88 9.82
C SER A 278 -19.62 -11.15 9.58
N HIS A 279 -20.49 -10.23 9.98
CA HIS A 279 -21.94 -10.37 9.77
C HIS A 279 -22.34 -10.29 8.28
N GLU A 280 -21.75 -9.35 7.53
CA GLU A 280 -22.02 -9.18 6.09
C GLU A 280 -21.45 -10.32 5.23
N ILE A 281 -20.37 -10.99 5.67
CA ILE A 281 -19.87 -12.20 5.00
C ILE A 281 -20.73 -13.41 5.37
N ARG A 282 -21.13 -13.54 6.64
CA ARG A 282 -21.85 -14.72 7.14
C ARG A 282 -23.24 -14.85 6.54
N THR A 283 -23.96 -13.74 6.36
CA THR A 283 -25.33 -13.75 5.83
C THR A 283 -25.44 -14.39 4.43
N PRO A 284 -24.72 -13.92 3.39
CA PRO A 284 -24.75 -14.54 2.07
C PRO A 284 -24.15 -15.95 2.08
N LEU A 285 -23.13 -16.22 2.92
CA LEU A 285 -22.54 -17.55 3.04
C LEU A 285 -23.53 -18.59 3.60
N SER A 286 -24.28 -18.22 4.65
CA SER A 286 -25.36 -19.06 5.19
C SER A 286 -26.48 -19.26 4.18
N GLY A 287 -26.80 -18.21 3.40
CA GLY A 287 -27.75 -18.31 2.29
C GLY A 287 -27.29 -19.29 1.21
N LEU A 288 -26.01 -19.25 0.81
CA LEU A 288 -25.42 -20.21 -0.12
C LEU A 288 -25.50 -21.64 0.39
N ILE A 289 -25.20 -21.88 1.66
CA ILE A 289 -25.29 -23.21 2.27
C ILE A 289 -26.74 -23.70 2.28
N GLY A 290 -27.68 -22.87 2.71
CA GLY A 290 -29.10 -23.22 2.75
C GLY A 290 -29.69 -23.49 1.37
N LEU A 291 -29.41 -22.61 0.40
CA LEU A 291 -29.83 -22.80 -1.00
C LEU A 291 -29.18 -24.05 -1.59
N SER A 292 -27.90 -24.31 -1.31
CA SER A 292 -27.25 -25.54 -1.79
C SER A 292 -27.92 -26.79 -1.22
N GLN A 293 -28.34 -26.78 0.05
CA GLN A 293 -29.09 -27.89 0.66
C GLN A 293 -30.48 -28.05 0.03
N MET A 294 -31.19 -26.96 -0.24
CA MET A 294 -32.48 -26.99 -0.94
C MET A 294 -32.34 -27.52 -2.37
N GLY A 295 -31.29 -27.12 -3.09
CA GLY A 295 -30.99 -27.62 -4.43
C GLY A 295 -30.69 -29.12 -4.44
N LEU A 296 -29.98 -29.63 -3.43
CA LEU A 296 -29.74 -31.07 -3.26
C LEU A 296 -31.02 -31.87 -2.97
N GLN A 297 -32.06 -31.23 -2.43
CA GLN A 297 -33.36 -31.83 -2.12
C GLN A 297 -34.41 -31.55 -3.20
N ALA A 298 -34.10 -30.73 -4.21
CA ALA A 298 -35.04 -30.36 -5.26
C ALA A 298 -35.32 -31.57 -6.16
N THR A 299 -36.59 -31.96 -6.24
CA THR A 299 -37.06 -33.02 -7.14
C THR A 299 -37.46 -32.49 -8.52
N GLU A 300 -37.68 -31.17 -8.63
CA GLU A 300 -38.10 -30.47 -9.84
C GLU A 300 -36.94 -29.65 -10.43
N VAL A 301 -36.72 -29.78 -11.74
CA VAL A 301 -35.62 -29.13 -12.47
C VAL A 301 -35.75 -27.60 -12.47
N THR A 302 -36.97 -27.07 -12.50
CA THR A 302 -37.24 -25.62 -12.46
C THR A 302 -36.89 -25.02 -11.10
N ALA A 303 -37.24 -25.71 -10.01
CA ALA A 303 -36.86 -25.30 -8.65
C ALA A 303 -35.33 -25.33 -8.46
N LEU A 304 -34.67 -26.37 -8.98
CA LEU A 304 -33.19 -26.47 -8.96
C LEU A 304 -32.52 -25.31 -9.70
N HIS A 305 -32.99 -24.98 -10.91
CA HIS A 305 -32.47 -23.85 -11.68
C HIS A 305 -32.65 -22.51 -10.94
N GLN A 306 -33.80 -22.28 -10.30
CA GLN A 306 -34.04 -21.07 -9.52
C GLN A 306 -33.09 -20.99 -8.31
N THR A 307 -32.88 -22.10 -7.61
CA THR A 307 -31.93 -22.21 -6.50
C THR A 307 -30.49 -21.95 -6.97
N LEU A 308 -30.06 -22.53 -8.10
CA LEU A 308 -28.73 -22.29 -8.68
C LEU A 308 -28.51 -20.82 -9.09
N ARG A 309 -29.54 -20.15 -9.63
CA ARG A 309 -29.48 -18.70 -9.92
C ARG A 309 -29.29 -17.88 -8.64
N GLN A 310 -30.02 -18.19 -7.57
CA GLN A 310 -29.88 -17.50 -6.29
C GLN A 310 -28.52 -17.76 -5.62
N ILE A 311 -27.96 -18.97 -5.78
CA ILE A 311 -26.59 -19.30 -5.37
C ILE A 311 -25.59 -18.43 -6.14
N ASN A 312 -25.70 -18.37 -7.46
CA ASN A 312 -24.77 -17.59 -8.28
C ASN A 312 -24.82 -16.09 -7.94
N GLN A 313 -26.02 -15.55 -7.73
CA GLN A 313 -26.22 -14.16 -7.31
C GLN A 313 -25.61 -13.88 -5.93
N SER A 314 -25.82 -14.77 -4.94
CA SER A 314 -25.24 -14.64 -3.61
C SER A 314 -23.71 -14.74 -3.61
N ALA A 315 -23.14 -15.61 -4.45
CA ALA A 315 -21.69 -15.75 -4.62
C ALA A 315 -21.05 -14.51 -5.26
N ARG A 316 -21.68 -13.94 -6.30
CA ARG A 316 -21.25 -12.67 -6.92
C ARG A 316 -21.29 -11.52 -5.92
N HIS A 317 -22.34 -11.44 -5.10
CA HIS A 317 -22.43 -10.42 -4.04
C HIS A 317 -21.30 -10.54 -3.02
N LEU A 318 -20.99 -11.76 -2.55
CA LEU A 318 -19.90 -12.00 -1.62
C LEU A 318 -18.53 -11.64 -2.23
N LEU A 319 -18.31 -11.94 -3.50
CA LEU A 319 -17.07 -11.57 -4.21
C LEU A 319 -16.90 -10.04 -4.25
N THR A 320 -17.97 -9.30 -4.54
CA THR A 320 -17.96 -7.83 -4.53
C THR A 320 -17.65 -7.29 -3.12
N LEU A 321 -18.25 -7.85 -2.07
CA LEU A 321 -17.95 -7.50 -0.68
C LEU A 321 -16.46 -7.70 -0.34
N LEU A 322 -15.91 -8.87 -0.70
CA LEU A 322 -14.49 -9.18 -0.47
C LEU A 322 -13.56 -8.22 -1.21
N ASN A 323 -13.85 -7.94 -2.49
CA ASN A 323 -13.07 -7.00 -3.29
C ASN A 323 -13.12 -5.58 -2.70
N ASN A 324 -14.29 -5.13 -2.24
CA ASN A 324 -14.46 -3.83 -1.59
C ASN A 324 -13.62 -3.71 -0.30
N VAL A 325 -13.54 -4.79 0.48
CA VAL A 325 -12.71 -4.83 1.71
C VAL A 325 -11.22 -4.84 1.38
N LEU A 326 -10.82 -5.53 0.31
CA LEU A 326 -9.45 -5.52 -0.18
C LEU A 326 -9.05 -4.14 -0.72
N ASP A 327 -9.92 -3.48 -1.48
CA ASP A 327 -9.71 -2.11 -1.97
C ASP A 327 -9.58 -1.15 -0.78
N MET A 328 -10.43 -1.27 0.25
CA MET A 328 -10.35 -0.48 1.48
C MET A 328 -9.00 -0.67 2.19
N SER A 329 -8.56 -1.92 2.35
CA SER A 329 -7.27 -2.26 2.97
C SER A 329 -6.06 -1.71 2.19
N LYS A 330 -6.11 -1.76 0.85
CA LYS A 330 -5.06 -1.18 0.00
C LYS A 330 -5.01 0.34 0.10
N ILE A 331 -6.17 1.00 0.20
CA ILE A 331 -6.27 2.45 0.38
C ILE A 331 -5.71 2.87 1.74
N ASP A 332 -6.12 2.22 2.84
CA ASP A 332 -5.63 2.55 4.19
C ASP A 332 -4.11 2.34 4.31
N ALA A 333 -3.55 1.36 3.59
CA ALA A 333 -2.12 1.11 3.55
C ALA A 333 -1.33 2.06 2.64
N GLN A 334 -1.96 3.04 1.97
CA GLN A 334 -1.37 3.89 0.93
C GLN A 334 -0.72 3.09 -0.23
N LYS A 335 -1.23 1.89 -0.50
CA LYS A 335 -0.73 0.96 -1.54
C LYS A 335 -1.64 0.91 -2.77
N LEU A 336 -2.54 1.88 -2.91
CA LEU A 336 -3.38 1.99 -4.10
C LEU A 336 -2.61 2.72 -5.20
N ASP A 337 -2.10 1.96 -6.17
CA ASP A 337 -1.49 2.53 -7.37
C ASP A 337 -2.59 3.06 -8.30
N ILE A 338 -2.67 4.39 -8.46
CA ILE A 338 -3.50 5.04 -9.46
C ILE A 338 -2.74 5.02 -10.79
N ALA A 339 -3.25 4.26 -11.75
CA ALA A 339 -2.60 4.11 -13.05
C ALA A 339 -2.99 5.29 -13.96
N SER A 340 -2.04 6.20 -14.24
CA SER A 340 -2.27 7.28 -15.21
C SER A 340 -2.14 6.75 -16.64
N ARG A 341 -3.23 6.77 -17.41
CA ARG A 341 -3.29 6.34 -18.82
C ARG A 341 -4.14 7.31 -19.65
N PRO A 342 -3.86 7.50 -20.95
CA PRO A 342 -4.74 8.25 -21.83
C PRO A 342 -6.14 7.61 -21.92
N PHE A 343 -7.20 8.39 -21.70
CA PHE A 343 -8.59 7.96 -21.84
C PHE A 343 -9.50 9.09 -22.32
N SER A 344 -10.66 8.72 -22.88
CA SER A 344 -11.75 9.66 -23.22
C SER A 344 -12.88 9.54 -22.19
N PRO A 345 -13.33 10.66 -21.56
CA PRO A 345 -14.45 10.66 -20.64
C PRO A 345 -15.74 10.16 -21.28
N SER A 346 -15.97 10.44 -22.57
CA SER A 346 -17.14 9.94 -23.30
C SER A 346 -17.18 8.42 -23.37
N ASN A 347 -16.02 7.77 -23.61
CA ASN A 347 -15.97 6.31 -23.63
C ASN A 347 -16.27 5.72 -22.26
N VAL A 348 -15.77 6.35 -21.19
CA VAL A 348 -16.06 5.95 -19.82
C VAL A 348 -17.56 6.10 -19.52
N VAL A 349 -18.15 7.24 -19.84
CA VAL A 349 -19.58 7.53 -19.64
C VAL A 349 -20.45 6.53 -20.43
N ASN A 350 -20.17 6.34 -21.72
CA ASN A 350 -20.93 5.44 -22.59
C ASN A 350 -20.85 3.99 -22.11
N ALA A 351 -19.66 3.52 -21.71
CA ALA A 351 -19.49 2.16 -21.19
C ALA A 351 -20.29 1.95 -19.89
N VAL A 352 -20.27 2.92 -18.97
CA VAL A 352 -21.01 2.81 -17.71
C VAL A 352 -22.52 2.90 -17.94
N VAL A 353 -22.98 3.83 -18.78
CA VAL A 353 -24.42 3.97 -19.10
C VAL A 353 -24.94 2.73 -19.81
N GLY A 354 -24.18 2.16 -20.75
CA GLY A 354 -24.54 0.95 -21.47
C GLY A 354 -24.80 -0.25 -20.57
N LEU A 355 -24.03 -0.38 -19.46
CA LEU A 355 -24.24 -1.43 -18.46
C LEU A 355 -25.57 -1.31 -17.71
N PHE A 356 -26.06 -0.09 -17.50
CA PHE A 356 -27.25 0.16 -16.66
C PHE A 356 -28.53 0.47 -17.46
N LYS A 357 -28.42 0.68 -18.78
CA LYS A 357 -29.56 0.96 -19.64
C LYS A 357 -30.64 -0.13 -19.61
N PRO A 358 -30.32 -1.44 -19.74
CA PRO A 358 -31.33 -2.49 -19.64
C PRO A 358 -32.02 -2.53 -18.28
N LEU A 359 -31.29 -2.24 -17.20
CA LEU A 359 -31.83 -2.20 -15.83
C LEU A 359 -32.77 -1.02 -15.61
N ALA A 360 -32.46 0.14 -16.20
CA ALA A 360 -33.31 1.31 -16.17
C ALA A 360 -34.59 1.06 -16.98
N ASP A 361 -34.47 0.47 -18.17
CA ASP A 361 -35.60 0.15 -19.05
C ASP A 361 -36.55 -0.88 -18.40
N ASP A 362 -36.02 -1.92 -17.76
CA ASP A 362 -36.81 -2.93 -17.01
C ASP A 362 -37.61 -2.30 -15.85
N LYS A 363 -37.07 -1.25 -15.22
CA LYS A 363 -37.76 -0.45 -14.19
C LYS A 363 -38.66 0.66 -14.76
N GLY A 364 -38.66 0.89 -16.07
CA GLY A 364 -39.35 2.02 -16.69
C GLY A 364 -38.78 3.39 -16.31
N LEU A 365 -37.50 3.48 -15.97
CA LEU A 365 -36.79 4.72 -15.63
C LEU A 365 -36.07 5.28 -16.84
N THR A 366 -36.00 6.61 -16.94
CA THR A 366 -35.20 7.28 -17.98
C THR A 366 -33.74 7.42 -17.54
N LEU A 367 -32.80 6.89 -18.32
CA LEU A 367 -31.35 7.06 -18.09
C LEU A 367 -30.72 7.88 -19.23
N LYS A 368 -30.15 9.04 -18.88
CA LYS A 368 -29.49 9.95 -19.84
C LYS A 368 -28.08 10.29 -19.37
N ALA A 369 -27.20 10.58 -20.33
CA ALA A 369 -25.87 11.09 -20.05
C ALA A 369 -25.50 12.23 -20.99
N PHE A 370 -24.78 13.20 -20.45
CA PHE A 370 -24.39 14.44 -21.13
C PHE A 370 -22.90 14.67 -20.90
N ALA A 371 -22.12 14.78 -21.97
CA ALA A 371 -20.67 14.96 -21.92
C ALA A 371 -20.13 15.81 -23.09
N ASP A 372 -20.98 16.66 -23.68
CA ASP A 372 -20.75 17.27 -24.99
C ASP A 372 -19.49 18.17 -25.03
N GLU A 373 -19.20 18.90 -23.95
CA GLU A 373 -18.04 19.80 -23.88
C GLU A 373 -16.69 19.07 -23.75
N VAL A 374 -16.69 17.87 -23.19
CA VAL A 374 -15.48 17.06 -22.93
C VAL A 374 -15.29 15.94 -23.95
N ALA A 375 -16.27 15.73 -24.83
CA ALA A 375 -16.35 14.54 -25.67
C ALA A 375 -15.19 14.37 -26.66
N LEU A 376 -14.56 15.48 -27.04
CA LEU A 376 -13.47 15.51 -28.02
C LEU A 376 -12.08 15.53 -27.37
N ASN A 377 -11.99 15.65 -26.04
CA ASN A 377 -10.72 15.75 -25.33
C ASN A 377 -10.24 14.40 -24.83
N VAL A 378 -8.91 14.23 -24.80
CA VAL A 378 -8.22 13.09 -24.20
C VAL A 378 -7.57 13.57 -22.91
N TYR A 379 -7.66 12.75 -21.88
CA TYR A 379 -7.10 13.03 -20.56
C TYR A 379 -6.21 11.90 -20.09
N GLU A 380 -5.22 12.22 -19.27
CA GLU A 380 -4.45 11.20 -18.56
C GLU A 380 -5.03 10.95 -17.16
N GLY A 381 -5.38 9.69 -16.87
CA GLY A 381 -5.89 9.28 -15.57
C GLY A 381 -6.24 7.79 -15.49
N ASP A 382 -6.86 7.38 -14.38
CA ASP A 382 -7.25 5.99 -14.13
C ASP A 382 -8.73 5.78 -14.47
N ASP A 383 -8.97 5.37 -15.73
CA ASP A 383 -10.31 5.15 -16.27
C ASP A 383 -11.06 4.01 -15.56
N LEU A 384 -10.35 3.01 -15.03
CA LEU A 384 -10.94 1.90 -14.28
C LEU A 384 -11.50 2.38 -12.94
N ARG A 385 -10.75 3.19 -12.20
CA ARG A 385 -11.21 3.75 -10.92
C ARG A 385 -12.30 4.78 -11.11
N LEU A 386 -12.23 5.58 -12.17
CA LEU A 386 -13.33 6.48 -12.54
C LEU A 386 -14.61 5.71 -12.85
N ARG A 387 -14.54 4.63 -13.65
CA ARG A 387 -15.68 3.73 -13.90
C ARG A 387 -16.25 3.16 -12.60
N GLN A 388 -15.41 2.73 -11.67
CA GLN A 388 -15.83 2.18 -10.38
C GLN A 388 -16.65 3.18 -9.56
N VAL A 389 -16.20 4.45 -9.48
CA VAL A 389 -16.93 5.52 -8.80
C VAL A 389 -18.30 5.76 -9.46
N LEU A 390 -18.32 5.91 -10.79
CA LEU A 390 -19.55 6.19 -11.55
C LEU A 390 -20.55 5.03 -11.48
N GLN A 391 -20.08 3.78 -11.59
CA GLN A 391 -20.93 2.59 -11.46
C GLN A 391 -21.61 2.53 -10.09
N ASN A 392 -20.89 2.85 -9.02
CA ASN A 392 -21.46 2.85 -7.68
C ASN A 392 -22.51 3.97 -7.51
N LEU A 393 -22.25 5.18 -8.01
CA LEU A 393 -23.23 6.28 -7.95
C LEU A 393 -24.48 5.99 -8.79
N LEU A 394 -24.33 5.51 -10.03
CA LEU A 394 -25.45 5.17 -10.90
C LEU A 394 -26.27 3.99 -10.38
N SER A 395 -25.61 2.96 -9.84
CA SER A 395 -26.32 1.85 -9.21
C SER A 395 -27.16 2.30 -8.02
N ASN A 396 -26.65 3.23 -7.19
CA ASN A 396 -27.42 3.81 -6.09
C ASN A 396 -28.59 4.65 -6.60
N ALA A 397 -28.37 5.53 -7.58
CA ALA A 397 -29.42 6.35 -8.19
C ALA A 397 -30.59 5.51 -8.73
N LEU A 398 -30.31 4.45 -9.50
CA LEU A 398 -31.34 3.54 -10.04
C LEU A 398 -32.01 2.67 -8.97
N LYS A 399 -31.31 2.40 -7.87
CA LYS A 399 -31.82 1.62 -6.75
C LYS A 399 -32.84 2.42 -5.94
N PHE A 400 -32.57 3.70 -5.70
CA PHE A 400 -33.40 4.57 -4.85
C PHE A 400 -34.44 5.40 -5.63
N THR A 401 -34.49 5.25 -6.95
CA THR A 401 -35.53 5.84 -7.81
C THR A 401 -36.55 4.79 -8.19
N ALA A 402 -37.82 5.03 -7.85
CA ALA A 402 -38.94 4.16 -8.23
C ALA A 402 -39.59 4.61 -9.55
N HIS A 403 -39.73 5.92 -9.75
CA HIS A 403 -40.31 6.55 -10.94
C HIS A 403 -39.51 7.80 -11.33
N GLY A 404 -39.45 8.11 -12.63
CA GLY A 404 -38.74 9.29 -13.14
C GLY A 404 -37.46 8.94 -13.90
N GLY A 405 -36.32 9.47 -13.47
CA GLY A 405 -35.08 9.34 -14.22
C GLY A 405 -33.80 9.55 -13.43
N VAL A 406 -32.71 9.15 -14.07
CA VAL A 406 -31.33 9.32 -13.62
C VAL A 406 -30.53 9.98 -14.75
N GLU A 407 -29.77 11.00 -14.41
CA GLU A 407 -28.94 11.74 -15.35
C GLU A 407 -27.48 11.75 -14.89
N LEU A 408 -26.55 11.54 -15.82
CA LEU A 408 -25.11 11.68 -15.62
C LEU A 408 -24.59 12.85 -16.45
N HIS A 409 -24.00 13.85 -15.79
CA HIS A 409 -23.40 15.02 -16.42
C HIS A 409 -21.89 15.05 -16.21
N VAL A 410 -21.15 15.43 -17.25
CA VAL A 410 -19.70 15.68 -17.19
C VAL A 410 -19.38 17.04 -17.78
N ASP A 411 -18.99 17.96 -16.90
CA ASP A 411 -18.75 19.37 -17.23
C ASP A 411 -17.31 19.79 -16.91
N ILE A 412 -16.80 20.82 -17.59
CA ILE A 412 -15.51 21.42 -17.24
C ILE A 412 -15.76 22.53 -16.22
N GLU A 413 -15.35 22.31 -14.97
CA GLU A 413 -15.53 23.30 -13.90
C GLU A 413 -14.50 24.43 -13.99
N ARG A 414 -13.23 24.08 -14.25
CA ARG A 414 -12.15 25.06 -14.43
C ARG A 414 -11.01 24.51 -15.28
N ARG A 415 -10.27 25.43 -15.90
CA ARG A 415 -9.08 25.16 -16.73
C ARG A 415 -7.89 25.94 -16.17
N GLN A 416 -6.74 25.28 -15.99
CA GLN A 416 -5.50 25.92 -15.58
C GLN A 416 -4.28 25.25 -16.23
N GLY A 417 -3.67 25.93 -17.20
CA GLY A 417 -2.59 25.35 -18.02
C GLY A 417 -3.10 24.12 -18.78
N ASP A 418 -2.33 23.03 -18.72
CA ASP A 418 -2.69 21.74 -19.34
C ASP A 418 -3.60 20.87 -18.46
N THR A 419 -4.01 21.35 -17.29
CA THR A 419 -4.92 20.62 -16.39
C THR A 419 -6.33 21.19 -16.48
N GLU A 420 -7.33 20.33 -16.65
CA GLU A 420 -8.75 20.65 -16.57
C GLU A 420 -9.39 19.89 -15.40
N TRP A 421 -10.27 20.56 -14.68
CA TRP A 421 -11.03 19.97 -13.60
C TRP A 421 -12.40 19.56 -14.13
N LEU A 422 -12.61 18.27 -14.25
CA LEU A 422 -13.86 17.70 -14.76
C LEU A 422 -14.77 17.40 -13.58
N LYS A 423 -15.97 17.98 -13.62
CA LYS A 423 -17.04 17.74 -12.66
C LYS A 423 -17.95 16.66 -13.19
N PHE A 424 -18.08 15.57 -12.44
CA PHE A 424 -19.02 14.49 -12.70
C PHE A 424 -20.19 14.63 -11.74
N SER A 425 -21.41 14.61 -12.25
CA SER A 425 -22.63 14.71 -11.45
C SER A 425 -23.61 13.60 -11.83
N VAL A 426 -24.07 12.83 -10.84
CA VAL A 426 -25.14 11.84 -11.02
C VAL A 426 -26.35 12.33 -10.23
N SER A 427 -27.44 12.61 -10.95
CA SER A 427 -28.69 13.12 -10.40
C SER A 427 -29.80 12.10 -10.56
N ASP A 428 -30.60 11.92 -9.52
CA ASP A 428 -31.76 11.03 -9.50
C ASP A 428 -33.00 11.76 -8.99
N THR A 429 -34.18 11.32 -9.42
CA THR A 429 -35.48 11.84 -8.96
C THR A 429 -36.10 10.95 -7.88
N GLY A 430 -35.27 10.27 -7.10
CA GLY A 430 -35.67 9.29 -6.11
C GLY A 430 -36.11 9.88 -4.76
N ILE A 431 -36.00 9.07 -3.71
CA ILE A 431 -36.46 9.43 -2.35
C ILE A 431 -35.69 10.59 -1.71
N GLY A 432 -34.49 10.91 -2.21
CA GLY A 432 -33.59 11.89 -1.61
C GLY A 432 -33.07 11.50 -0.21
N VAL A 433 -32.22 12.36 0.36
CA VAL A 433 -31.56 12.16 1.65
C VAL A 433 -31.70 13.43 2.52
N ALA A 434 -32.08 13.25 3.78
CA ALA A 434 -32.19 14.33 4.75
C ALA A 434 -30.82 14.95 5.10
N GLY A 435 -30.77 16.27 5.32
CA GLY A 435 -29.53 17.02 5.52
C GLY A 435 -28.70 16.59 6.73
N ASP A 436 -29.33 16.10 7.79
CA ASP A 436 -28.67 15.57 8.99
C ASP A 436 -27.94 14.23 8.75
N GLN A 437 -28.21 13.57 7.62
CA GLN A 437 -27.60 12.30 7.24
C GLN A 437 -26.44 12.46 6.24
N HIS A 438 -26.25 13.63 5.63
CA HIS A 438 -25.23 13.86 4.60
C HIS A 438 -23.81 13.51 5.08
N ASP A 439 -23.43 13.94 6.28
CA ASP A 439 -22.12 13.66 6.89
C ASP A 439 -21.91 12.17 7.24
N ARG A 440 -23.00 11.39 7.28
CA ARG A 440 -22.99 9.97 7.63
C ARG A 440 -22.92 9.07 6.41
N LEU A 441 -23.35 9.52 5.23
CA LEU A 441 -23.41 8.73 3.99
C LEU A 441 -22.05 8.16 3.56
N PHE A 442 -20.97 8.90 3.81
CA PHE A 442 -19.62 8.53 3.38
C PHE A 442 -18.81 7.80 4.46
N LYS A 443 -19.40 7.57 5.64
CA LYS A 443 -18.76 6.77 6.69
C LYS A 443 -18.97 5.29 6.38
N ALA A 444 -17.89 4.53 6.40
CA ALA A 444 -17.94 3.10 6.12
C ALA A 444 -18.94 2.38 7.05
N PHE A 445 -19.73 1.48 6.49
CA PHE A 445 -20.74 0.65 7.20
C PHE A 445 -21.90 1.43 7.82
N ILE A 446 -22.11 2.70 7.48
CA ILE A 446 -23.31 3.44 7.87
C ILE A 446 -24.34 3.38 6.73
N GLN A 447 -25.55 2.96 7.06
CA GLN A 447 -26.72 3.04 6.17
C GLN A 447 -27.68 4.12 6.71
N ALA A 448 -28.34 4.82 5.79
CA ALA A 448 -29.19 5.98 6.09
C ALA A 448 -30.44 5.65 6.94
N ASP A 449 -31.04 4.46 6.82
CA ASP A 449 -32.20 4.05 7.65
C ASP A 449 -32.38 2.53 7.77
N SER A 450 -32.74 2.06 8.98
CA SER A 450 -32.97 0.64 9.29
C SER A 450 -34.30 0.09 8.74
N THR A 451 -35.24 0.97 8.37
CA THR A 451 -36.54 0.64 7.77
C THR A 451 -36.47 0.45 6.25
N ILE A 452 -35.60 1.19 5.55
CA ILE A 452 -35.38 1.11 4.09
C ILE A 452 -34.48 -0.09 3.72
N SER A 453 -33.68 -0.57 4.68
CA SER A 453 -32.74 -1.70 4.48
C SER A 453 -33.42 -3.05 4.22
N ARG A 454 -34.72 -3.22 4.47
CA ARG A 454 -35.43 -4.49 4.22
C ARG A 454 -35.72 -4.75 2.74
N ASP A 455 -35.91 -3.69 1.95
CA ASP A 455 -36.26 -3.82 0.53
C ASP A 455 -35.05 -3.61 -0.40
N TYR A 456 -33.99 -2.95 0.08
CA TYR A 456 -32.88 -2.48 -0.75
C TYR A 456 -31.48 -2.71 -0.13
N GLY A 457 -31.20 -3.86 0.47
CA GLY A 457 -29.91 -4.15 1.15
C GLY A 457 -28.63 -3.74 0.37
N GLY A 458 -27.60 -3.27 1.07
CA GLY A 458 -26.29 -2.90 0.50
C GLY A 458 -25.20 -2.75 1.58
N SER A 459 -23.92 -2.89 1.25
CA SER A 459 -22.85 -3.05 2.25
C SER A 459 -22.45 -1.80 3.05
N GLY A 460 -23.02 -0.64 2.75
CA GLY A 460 -22.60 0.65 3.34
C GLY A 460 -21.13 1.04 3.05
N LEU A 461 -20.45 0.31 2.15
CA LEU A 461 -19.04 0.54 1.81
C LEU A 461 -18.86 1.33 0.51
N GLY A 462 -19.82 1.26 -0.41
CA GLY A 462 -19.67 1.79 -1.77
C GLY A 462 -19.34 3.29 -1.81
N LEU A 463 -20.12 4.13 -1.10
CA LEU A 463 -19.92 5.58 -1.06
C LEU A 463 -18.61 5.96 -0.36
N ALA A 464 -18.25 5.27 0.73
CA ALA A 464 -16.98 5.49 1.44
C ALA A 464 -15.76 5.17 0.55
N ILE A 465 -15.81 4.06 -0.20
CA ILE A 465 -14.77 3.69 -1.17
C ILE A 465 -14.72 4.70 -2.31
N SER A 466 -15.88 5.12 -2.83
CA SER A 466 -15.95 6.10 -3.92
C SER A 466 -15.32 7.43 -3.54
N GLN A 467 -15.61 7.95 -2.34
CA GLN A 467 -15.01 9.19 -1.86
C GLN A 467 -13.48 9.06 -1.69
N ARG A 468 -13.01 7.91 -1.21
CA ARG A 468 -11.57 7.65 -1.09
C ARG A 468 -10.87 7.51 -2.44
N LEU A 469 -11.51 6.88 -3.43
CA LEU A 469 -11.00 6.81 -4.80
C LEU A 469 -10.91 8.20 -5.44
N VAL A 470 -11.92 9.05 -5.26
CA VAL A 470 -11.89 10.45 -5.72
C VAL A 470 -10.71 11.20 -5.11
N ARG A 471 -10.50 11.08 -3.81
CA ARG A 471 -9.33 11.68 -3.13
C ARG A 471 -8.00 11.14 -3.67
N ALA A 472 -7.90 9.82 -3.87
CA ALA A 472 -6.69 9.19 -4.40
C ALA A 472 -6.38 9.64 -5.83
N MET A 473 -7.40 9.94 -6.64
CA MET A 473 -7.27 10.52 -7.98
C MET A 473 -7.03 12.04 -7.98
N GLY A 474 -6.85 12.66 -6.81
CA GLY A 474 -6.52 14.09 -6.68
C GLY A 474 -7.72 15.04 -6.62
N GLY A 475 -8.95 14.51 -6.46
CA GLY A 475 -10.14 15.31 -6.17
C GLY A 475 -10.32 15.60 -4.68
N ASP A 476 -11.28 16.46 -4.35
CA ASP A 476 -11.67 16.75 -2.96
C ASP A 476 -12.61 15.65 -2.43
N ASN A 477 -13.84 16.01 -2.09
CA ASN A 477 -14.88 15.09 -1.63
C ASN A 477 -15.99 14.97 -2.67
N ILE A 478 -16.68 13.83 -2.65
CA ILE A 478 -18.01 13.74 -3.27
C ILE A 478 -18.95 14.62 -2.44
N HIS A 479 -19.60 15.56 -3.12
CA HIS A 479 -20.62 16.45 -2.58
C HIS A 479 -22.00 15.86 -2.86
N VAL A 480 -22.93 16.04 -1.93
CA VAL A 480 -24.32 15.64 -2.07
C VAL A 480 -25.21 16.87 -1.96
N ASP A 481 -26.08 17.07 -2.93
CA ASP A 481 -27.21 18.00 -2.85
C ASP A 481 -28.48 17.17 -2.96
N SER A 482 -29.29 17.16 -1.91
CA SER A 482 -30.46 16.30 -1.87
C SER A 482 -31.53 16.86 -0.95
N ARG A 483 -32.79 16.61 -1.33
CA ARG A 483 -33.98 16.96 -0.57
C ARG A 483 -34.91 15.74 -0.51
N PRO A 484 -35.45 15.38 0.67
CA PRO A 484 -36.39 14.28 0.78
C PRO A 484 -37.58 14.44 -0.18
N GLY A 485 -37.83 13.44 -1.02
CA GLY A 485 -38.91 13.40 -2.00
C GLY A 485 -38.65 14.12 -3.33
N GLU A 486 -37.54 14.87 -3.47
CA GLU A 486 -37.17 15.57 -4.71
C GLU A 486 -35.98 14.91 -5.44
N GLY A 487 -35.29 13.96 -4.78
CA GLY A 487 -34.15 13.23 -5.32
C GLY A 487 -32.80 13.64 -4.74
N ALA A 488 -31.72 13.11 -5.32
CA ALA A 488 -30.35 13.39 -4.88
C ALA A 488 -29.42 13.64 -6.07
N THR A 489 -28.45 14.54 -5.89
CA THR A 489 -27.35 14.78 -6.82
C THR A 489 -26.04 14.56 -6.09
N PHE A 490 -25.26 13.59 -6.58
CA PHE A 490 -23.90 13.34 -6.11
C PHE A 490 -22.92 13.88 -7.13
N SER A 491 -22.01 14.76 -6.72
CA SER A 491 -21.03 15.37 -7.62
C SER A 491 -19.62 15.35 -7.07
N PHE A 492 -18.63 15.22 -7.94
CA PHE A 492 -17.22 15.28 -7.58
C PHE A 492 -16.38 15.84 -8.72
N VAL A 493 -15.21 16.37 -8.39
CA VAL A 493 -14.33 17.05 -9.33
C VAL A 493 -12.97 16.38 -9.32
N LEU A 494 -12.43 16.07 -10.50
CA LEU A 494 -11.11 15.46 -10.66
C LEU A 494 -10.22 16.32 -11.56
N PRO A 495 -8.95 16.53 -11.18
CA PRO A 495 -7.96 17.15 -12.05
C PRO A 495 -7.46 16.13 -13.07
N PHE A 496 -7.56 16.48 -14.34
CA PHE A 496 -7.01 15.68 -15.42
C PHE A 496 -6.10 16.53 -16.29
N ARG A 497 -4.91 16.02 -16.61
CA ARG A 497 -4.06 16.63 -17.62
C ARG A 497 -4.61 16.28 -18.99
N ARG A 498 -4.72 17.27 -19.89
CA ARG A 498 -4.99 17.02 -21.30
C ARG A 498 -3.85 16.18 -21.85
N GLY A 499 -4.20 14.98 -22.28
CA GLY A 499 -3.31 14.12 -23.04
C GLY A 499 -3.43 14.45 -24.53
N GLN A 500 -2.44 14.00 -25.29
CA GLN A 500 -2.60 13.77 -26.71
C GLN A 500 -2.72 12.25 -26.89
N LEU A 501 -3.79 11.76 -27.50
CA LEU A 501 -3.60 10.55 -28.31
C LEU A 501 -2.62 10.97 -29.43
N PRO A 502 -1.68 10.12 -29.86
CA PRO A 502 -0.92 10.40 -31.08
C PRO A 502 -1.94 10.68 -32.19
N LEU A 503 -2.00 11.95 -32.62
CA LEU A 503 -2.94 12.37 -33.66
C LEU A 503 -2.49 11.76 -34.98
N PRO A 504 -3.38 11.06 -35.73
CA PRO A 504 -3.25 10.98 -37.18
C PRO A 504 -3.34 12.41 -37.72
N GLU A 505 -2.49 12.76 -38.69
CA GLU A 505 -2.51 14.10 -39.31
C GLU A 505 -3.91 14.47 -39.83
N PRO A 506 -4.29 15.76 -39.80
CA PRO A 506 -5.63 16.21 -40.15
C PRO A 506 -5.85 16.06 -41.66
N VAL A 507 -6.72 15.13 -42.06
CA VAL A 507 -7.27 15.09 -43.41
C VAL A 507 -8.52 15.98 -43.45
N ASP A 508 -8.38 17.06 -44.21
CA ASP A 508 -9.44 17.97 -44.59
C ASP A 508 -10.44 17.21 -45.50
N THR A 509 -11.71 17.03 -45.09
CA THR A 509 -12.91 17.25 -45.93
C THR A 509 -14.25 16.84 -45.27
N ALA A 510 -15.16 17.81 -45.33
CA ALA A 510 -16.62 17.77 -45.42
C ALA A 510 -17.40 16.42 -45.35
N LEU A 511 -18.36 16.40 -44.41
CA LEU A 511 -19.72 15.85 -44.48
C LEU A 511 -20.00 14.77 -45.55
N ALA A 512 -19.76 13.50 -45.17
CA ALA A 512 -20.42 12.31 -45.72
C ALA A 512 -20.47 11.23 -44.62
N PRO A 513 -21.45 10.31 -44.61
CA PRO A 513 -21.62 9.35 -43.51
C PRO A 513 -20.40 8.43 -43.40
N VAL A 514 -19.70 8.52 -42.27
CA VAL A 514 -18.39 7.89 -42.04
C VAL A 514 -18.56 6.37 -41.87
N GLN A 515 -18.04 5.60 -42.84
CA GLN A 515 -17.62 4.21 -42.61
C GLN A 515 -16.32 4.23 -41.78
N ALA A 516 -16.16 3.26 -40.87
CA ALA A 516 -15.02 3.20 -39.95
C ALA A 516 -13.67 3.31 -40.70
N PRO A 517 -12.68 4.06 -40.15
CA PRO A 517 -11.40 4.26 -40.81
C PRO A 517 -10.66 2.93 -41.00
N VAL A 518 -10.13 2.71 -42.22
CA VAL A 518 -9.34 1.52 -42.58
C VAL A 518 -7.93 1.66 -41.98
N LEU A 519 -7.52 0.68 -41.17
CA LEU A 519 -6.18 0.55 -40.61
C LEU A 519 -5.18 0.09 -41.68
N SER A 520 -3.89 0.37 -41.48
CA SER A 520 -2.82 -0.16 -42.32
C SER A 520 -1.69 -0.69 -41.47
N GLY A 521 -1.13 -1.83 -41.87
CA GLY A 521 -0.04 -2.48 -41.17
C GLY A 521 -0.04 -3.99 -41.41
N ARG A 522 1.09 -4.62 -41.10
CA ARG A 522 1.29 -6.05 -41.22
C ARG A 522 1.23 -6.70 -39.84
N VAL A 523 0.25 -7.55 -39.61
CA VAL A 523 0.01 -8.19 -38.31
C VAL A 523 0.40 -9.66 -38.38
N LEU A 524 1.18 -10.11 -37.39
CA LEU A 524 1.40 -11.53 -37.17
C LEU A 524 0.33 -12.05 -36.22
N LEU A 525 -0.49 -12.99 -36.68
CA LEU A 525 -1.49 -13.69 -35.88
C LEU A 525 -0.94 -15.07 -35.48
N ILE A 526 -0.89 -15.35 -34.19
CA ILE A 526 -0.40 -16.62 -33.64
C ILE A 526 -1.55 -17.31 -32.91
N GLU A 527 -2.10 -18.33 -33.56
CA GLU A 527 -3.32 -19.06 -33.17
C GLU A 527 -3.18 -20.51 -33.67
N ASP A 528 -3.52 -21.52 -32.87
CA ASP A 528 -3.32 -22.93 -33.25
C ASP A 528 -4.52 -23.54 -33.99
N ASP A 529 -5.72 -22.97 -33.83
CA ASP A 529 -6.90 -23.46 -34.52
C ASP A 529 -7.12 -22.78 -35.89
N PRO A 530 -7.22 -23.55 -37.01
CA PRO A 530 -7.40 -22.99 -38.35
C PRO A 530 -8.70 -22.19 -38.55
N ILE A 531 -9.78 -22.53 -37.86
CA ILE A 531 -11.07 -21.81 -37.96
C ILE A 531 -10.94 -20.46 -37.26
N SER A 532 -10.34 -20.44 -36.07
CA SER A 532 -10.03 -19.20 -35.34
C SER A 532 -9.07 -18.31 -36.14
N GLN A 533 -8.03 -18.89 -36.75
CA GLN A 533 -7.15 -18.16 -37.67
C GLN A 533 -7.92 -17.52 -38.82
N GLU A 534 -8.83 -18.25 -39.47
CA GLU A 534 -9.60 -17.75 -40.62
C GLU A 534 -10.58 -16.63 -40.21
N ILE A 535 -11.23 -16.77 -39.05
CA ILE A 535 -12.13 -15.75 -38.49
C ILE A 535 -11.37 -14.47 -38.16
N GLU A 536 -10.30 -14.58 -37.37
CA GLU A 536 -9.52 -13.43 -36.92
C GLU A 536 -8.80 -12.78 -38.09
N SER A 537 -8.27 -13.56 -39.04
CA SER A 537 -7.67 -13.02 -40.27
C SER A 537 -8.68 -12.28 -41.14
N ALA A 538 -9.91 -12.81 -41.28
CA ALA A 538 -10.95 -12.14 -42.04
C ALA A 538 -11.38 -10.81 -41.39
N GLN A 539 -11.47 -10.76 -40.06
CA GLN A 539 -11.75 -9.53 -39.33
C GLN A 539 -10.62 -8.49 -39.50
N LEU A 540 -9.37 -8.91 -39.31
CA LEU A 540 -8.19 -8.06 -39.47
C LEU A 540 -8.03 -7.55 -40.91
N ALA A 541 -8.29 -8.40 -41.92
CA ALA A 541 -8.25 -8.01 -43.32
C ALA A 541 -9.33 -6.98 -43.67
N GLN A 542 -10.53 -7.08 -43.07
CA GLN A 542 -11.58 -6.06 -43.22
C GLN A 542 -11.20 -4.73 -42.59
N PHE A 543 -10.37 -4.75 -41.55
CA PHE A 543 -9.77 -3.54 -40.99
C PHE A 543 -8.65 -2.97 -41.88
N GLY A 544 -8.32 -3.58 -43.03
CA GLY A 544 -7.28 -3.11 -43.95
C GLY A 544 -5.87 -3.62 -43.65
N LEU A 545 -5.73 -4.57 -42.73
CA LEU A 545 -4.45 -5.11 -42.29
C LEU A 545 -3.99 -6.29 -43.15
N SER A 546 -2.68 -6.39 -43.37
CA SER A 546 -2.06 -7.55 -43.99
C SER A 546 -1.70 -8.57 -42.93
N VAL A 547 -2.41 -9.70 -42.89
CA VAL A 547 -2.24 -10.73 -41.86
C VAL A 547 -1.30 -11.83 -42.33
N VAL A 548 -0.37 -12.23 -41.47
CA VAL A 548 0.43 -13.45 -41.62
C VAL A 548 0.12 -14.33 -40.41
N CYS A 549 -0.24 -15.59 -40.65
CA CYS A 549 -0.58 -16.53 -39.59
C CYS A 549 0.64 -17.40 -39.20
N ALA A 550 0.70 -17.80 -37.95
CA ALA A 550 1.58 -18.84 -37.43
C ALA A 550 0.76 -19.79 -36.56
N ALA A 551 0.86 -21.09 -36.83
CA ALA A 551 0.14 -22.13 -36.08
C ALA A 551 0.84 -22.51 -34.77
N SER A 552 2.08 -22.04 -34.56
CA SER A 552 2.86 -22.39 -33.37
C SER A 552 3.87 -21.32 -32.94
N GLY A 553 4.27 -21.35 -31.67
CA GLY A 553 5.30 -20.47 -31.13
C GLY A 553 6.66 -20.52 -31.87
N PRO A 554 7.21 -21.70 -32.25
CA PRO A 554 8.47 -21.78 -32.98
C PRO A 554 8.38 -21.22 -34.41
N GLU A 555 7.26 -21.46 -35.09
CA GLU A 555 6.98 -20.88 -36.40
C GLU A 555 6.91 -19.35 -36.30
N ALA A 556 6.19 -18.83 -35.30
CA ALA A 556 6.09 -17.39 -35.05
C ALA A 556 7.46 -16.74 -34.82
N LEU A 557 8.35 -17.37 -34.03
CA LEU A 557 9.70 -16.87 -33.81
C LEU A 557 10.54 -16.88 -35.09
N THR A 558 10.40 -17.90 -35.93
CA THR A 558 11.09 -17.98 -37.23
C THR A 558 10.59 -16.88 -38.19
N LEU A 559 9.29 -16.62 -38.21
CA LEU A 559 8.69 -15.55 -39.02
C LEU A 559 9.17 -14.17 -38.54
N ILE A 560 9.26 -13.96 -37.24
CA ILE A 560 9.76 -12.72 -36.64
C ILE A 560 11.25 -12.49 -36.92
N ASP A 561 12.06 -13.56 -36.94
CA ASP A 561 13.48 -13.46 -37.24
C ASP A 561 13.73 -13.18 -38.74
N THR A 562 12.73 -13.41 -39.61
CA THR A 562 12.85 -13.26 -41.08
C THR A 562 12.02 -12.13 -41.68
N GLN A 563 11.02 -11.60 -40.96
CA GLN A 563 10.06 -10.62 -41.46
C GLN A 563 9.75 -9.56 -40.41
N VAL A 564 9.37 -8.37 -40.87
CA VAL A 564 8.96 -7.25 -39.99
C VAL A 564 7.43 -7.20 -39.92
N PHE A 565 6.93 -6.99 -38.71
CA PHE A 565 5.50 -6.85 -38.39
C PHE A 565 5.27 -5.57 -37.59
N ASP A 566 4.12 -4.94 -37.80
CA ASP A 566 3.70 -3.72 -37.12
C ASP A 566 2.93 -4.03 -35.82
N ALA A 567 2.33 -5.22 -35.72
CA ALA A 567 1.76 -5.75 -34.48
C ALA A 567 1.77 -7.29 -34.45
N VAL A 568 1.71 -7.86 -33.24
CA VAL A 568 1.58 -9.29 -33.01
C VAL A 568 0.32 -9.53 -32.17
N ILE A 569 -0.55 -10.43 -32.63
CA ILE A 569 -1.67 -10.97 -31.86
C ILE A 569 -1.30 -12.40 -31.50
N LEU A 570 -1.34 -12.73 -30.22
CA LEU A 570 -0.85 -14.00 -29.68
C LEU A 570 -1.89 -14.63 -28.76
N ASP A 571 -2.39 -15.82 -29.13
CA ASP A 571 -3.10 -16.65 -28.17
C ASP A 571 -2.15 -17.13 -27.06
N ILE A 572 -2.57 -16.97 -25.80
CA ILE A 572 -1.85 -17.49 -24.65
C ILE A 572 -2.04 -19.02 -24.54
N GLY A 573 -3.15 -19.55 -25.07
CA GLY A 573 -3.57 -20.94 -24.97
C GLY A 573 -2.89 -21.94 -25.91
N LEU A 574 -1.74 -21.62 -26.51
CA LEU A 574 -1.11 -22.46 -27.53
C LEU A 574 -0.72 -23.87 -27.02
N PRO A 575 -0.83 -24.91 -27.87
CA PRO A 575 -0.39 -26.26 -27.56
C PRO A 575 1.14 -26.33 -27.52
N HIS A 576 1.66 -27.15 -26.60
CA HIS A 576 3.09 -27.46 -26.40
C HIS A 576 4.00 -26.32 -25.88
N ILE A 577 3.68 -25.04 -26.11
CA ILE A 577 4.46 -23.89 -25.59
C ILE A 577 3.54 -22.87 -24.92
N ASP A 578 3.90 -22.45 -23.70
CA ASP A 578 3.23 -21.36 -23.00
C ASP A 578 3.37 -20.04 -23.80
N GLY A 579 2.25 -19.42 -24.20
CA GLY A 579 2.27 -18.12 -24.92
C GLY A 579 3.02 -17.02 -24.16
N PHE A 580 3.10 -17.09 -22.83
CA PHE A 580 3.96 -16.21 -22.04
C PHE A 580 5.47 -16.40 -22.35
N ALA A 581 5.90 -17.61 -22.71
CA ALA A 581 7.28 -17.89 -23.10
C ALA A 581 7.60 -17.32 -24.48
N VAL A 582 6.64 -17.34 -25.42
CA VAL A 582 6.78 -16.74 -26.74
C VAL A 582 6.98 -15.22 -26.60
N ALA A 583 6.14 -14.53 -25.83
CA ALA A 583 6.28 -13.09 -25.59
C ALA A 583 7.64 -12.71 -24.96
N ARG A 584 8.11 -13.46 -23.96
CA ARG A 584 9.46 -13.26 -23.37
C ARG A 584 10.57 -13.46 -24.39
N SER A 585 10.44 -14.46 -25.25
CA SER A 585 11.39 -14.78 -26.30
C SER A 585 11.47 -13.66 -27.35
N MET A 586 10.34 -13.02 -27.67
CA MET A 586 10.28 -11.83 -28.52
C MET A 586 10.97 -10.63 -27.86
N ARG A 587 10.68 -10.34 -26.58
CA ARG A 587 11.34 -9.23 -25.86
C ARG A 587 12.84 -9.43 -25.67
N ALA A 588 13.28 -10.66 -25.41
CA ALA A 588 14.71 -10.99 -25.32
C ALA A 588 15.47 -10.78 -26.64
N ARG A 589 14.78 -10.84 -27.79
CA ARG A 589 15.32 -10.47 -29.11
C ARG A 589 15.35 -8.97 -29.37
N GLY A 590 14.90 -8.15 -28.43
CA GLY A 590 14.88 -6.69 -28.55
C GLY A 590 13.74 -6.13 -29.39
N LEU A 591 12.69 -6.92 -29.67
CA LEU A 591 11.54 -6.45 -30.42
C LEU A 591 10.68 -5.51 -29.60
N SER A 592 10.42 -4.32 -30.13
CA SER A 592 9.54 -3.30 -29.56
C SER A 592 8.14 -3.29 -30.17
N VAL A 593 7.83 -4.26 -31.04
CA VAL A 593 6.51 -4.37 -31.68
C VAL A 593 5.42 -4.63 -30.62
N PRO A 594 4.22 -4.06 -30.78
CA PRO A 594 3.12 -4.28 -29.85
C PRO A 594 2.67 -5.75 -29.90
N VAL A 595 2.60 -6.39 -28.73
CA VAL A 595 2.16 -7.79 -28.55
C VAL A 595 0.86 -7.80 -27.76
N ILE A 596 -0.22 -8.18 -28.44
CA ILE A 596 -1.60 -8.23 -27.94
C ILE A 596 -1.93 -9.68 -27.58
N ALA A 597 -2.24 -9.94 -26.31
CA ALA A 597 -2.63 -11.26 -25.82
C ALA A 597 -4.11 -11.55 -26.10
N LEU A 598 -4.43 -12.73 -26.60
CA LEU A 598 -5.78 -13.31 -26.53
C LEU A 598 -5.87 -14.26 -25.32
N THR A 599 -6.89 -14.10 -24.47
CA THR A 599 -7.03 -14.88 -23.22
C THR A 599 -8.45 -15.41 -23.01
N ALA A 600 -8.56 -16.64 -22.49
CA ALA A 600 -9.83 -17.22 -22.05
C ALA A 600 -10.10 -16.88 -20.57
N ALA A 601 -10.89 -15.84 -20.32
CA ALA A 601 -11.55 -15.49 -19.05
C ALA A 601 -10.84 -15.92 -17.73
N SER A 602 -9.76 -15.23 -17.38
CA SER A 602 -9.10 -15.28 -16.07
C SER A 602 -8.47 -13.91 -15.74
N MET A 603 -9.30 -12.95 -15.33
CA MET A 603 -8.94 -11.52 -15.27
C MET A 603 -8.02 -11.09 -14.11
N GLN A 604 -7.52 -12.00 -13.25
CA GLN A 604 -6.74 -11.60 -12.07
C GLN A 604 -5.41 -12.32 -11.84
N SER A 605 -5.27 -13.62 -12.11
CA SER A 605 -3.96 -14.30 -12.00
C SER A 605 -3.02 -14.00 -13.16
N ASP A 606 -3.59 -13.68 -14.32
CA ASP A 606 -2.81 -13.58 -15.56
C ASP A 606 -2.19 -12.21 -15.73
N ARG A 607 -2.78 -11.16 -15.14
CA ARG A 607 -2.31 -9.76 -15.29
C ARG A 607 -0.89 -9.52 -14.76
N ALA A 608 -0.53 -10.12 -13.62
CA ALA A 608 0.84 -10.02 -13.07
C ALA A 608 1.87 -10.79 -13.92
N ARG A 609 1.46 -11.94 -14.48
CA ARG A 609 2.29 -12.75 -15.39
C ARG A 609 2.44 -12.12 -16.77
N SER A 610 1.40 -11.45 -17.28
CA SER A 610 1.39 -10.76 -18.59
C SER A 610 2.33 -9.55 -18.62
N VAL A 611 2.35 -8.73 -17.57
CA VAL A 611 3.26 -7.57 -17.48
C VAL A 611 4.71 -8.03 -17.42
N THR A 612 4.99 -9.08 -16.65
CA THR A 612 6.34 -9.66 -16.55
C THR A 612 6.78 -10.35 -17.84
N ALA A 613 5.84 -10.84 -18.66
CA ALA A 613 6.12 -11.50 -19.93
C ALA A 613 6.28 -10.54 -21.12
N GLY A 614 5.88 -9.26 -20.96
CA GLY A 614 6.10 -8.21 -21.95
C GLY A 614 4.96 -7.96 -22.94
N PHE A 615 3.72 -8.29 -22.59
CA PHE A 615 2.52 -7.95 -23.39
C PHE A 615 2.10 -6.48 -23.22
N ASP A 616 1.60 -5.87 -24.30
CA ASP A 616 1.19 -4.45 -24.33
C ASP A 616 -0.32 -4.26 -24.21
N ALA A 617 -1.11 -5.24 -24.65
CA ALA A 617 -2.56 -5.26 -24.50
C ALA A 617 -3.10 -6.69 -24.33
N TYR A 618 -4.36 -6.81 -23.93
CA TYR A 618 -5.06 -8.08 -23.79
C TYR A 618 -6.51 -7.96 -24.27
N LEU A 619 -6.99 -9.01 -24.92
CA LEU A 619 -8.35 -9.19 -25.38
C LEU A 619 -8.88 -10.52 -24.85
N VAL A 620 -10.13 -10.53 -24.41
CA VAL A 620 -10.77 -11.73 -23.87
C VAL A 620 -11.51 -12.43 -25.00
N LYS A 621 -11.31 -13.74 -25.14
CA LYS A 621 -12.07 -14.57 -26.07
C LYS A 621 -13.49 -14.85 -25.50
N PRO A 622 -14.56 -14.79 -26.30
CA PRO A 622 -14.57 -14.47 -27.74
C PRO A 622 -14.28 -12.99 -28.00
N VAL A 623 -13.45 -12.72 -29.00
CA VAL A 623 -13.00 -11.34 -29.29
C VAL A 623 -14.11 -10.61 -30.05
N GLU A 624 -14.63 -9.53 -29.48
CA GLU A 624 -15.60 -8.68 -30.16
C GLU A 624 -14.90 -7.82 -31.24
N PRO A 625 -15.42 -7.74 -32.47
CA PRO A 625 -14.76 -7.02 -33.57
C PRO A 625 -14.44 -5.55 -33.26
N ALA A 626 -15.31 -4.88 -32.51
CA ALA A 626 -15.11 -3.49 -32.08
C ALA A 626 -13.91 -3.38 -31.12
N ASP A 627 -13.80 -4.28 -30.14
CA ASP A 627 -12.70 -4.29 -29.18
C ASP A 627 -11.35 -4.61 -29.86
N LEU A 628 -11.36 -5.51 -30.85
CA LEU A 628 -10.18 -5.84 -31.66
C LEU A 628 -9.71 -4.64 -32.48
N HIS A 629 -10.64 -4.01 -33.20
CA HIS A 629 -10.39 -2.80 -33.99
C HIS A 629 -9.83 -1.68 -33.11
N ASP A 630 -10.50 -1.35 -32.01
CA ASP A 630 -10.10 -0.27 -31.10
C ASP A 630 -8.76 -0.57 -30.41
N THR A 631 -8.45 -1.84 -30.20
CA THR A 631 -7.14 -2.25 -29.69
C THR A 631 -6.06 -2.04 -30.73
N LEU A 632 -6.27 -2.45 -31.98
CA LEU A 632 -5.28 -2.30 -33.04
C LEU A 632 -5.10 -0.85 -33.50
N ALA A 633 -6.18 -0.07 -33.55
CA ALA A 633 -6.15 1.35 -33.88
C ALA A 633 -5.30 2.19 -32.90
N ARG A 634 -5.11 1.71 -31.66
CA ARG A 634 -4.22 2.33 -30.68
C ARG A 634 -2.73 2.14 -30.98
N TRP A 635 -2.38 1.13 -31.77
CA TRP A 635 -0.99 0.72 -32.01
C TRP A 635 -0.58 0.85 -33.49
N LEU A 636 -1.52 0.84 -34.43
CA LEU A 636 -1.28 0.92 -35.88
C LEU A 636 -1.72 2.28 -36.44
N GLY A 637 -0.92 2.82 -37.38
CA GLY A 637 -1.22 4.08 -38.07
C GLY A 637 -2.28 3.93 -39.16
N HIS A 638 -3.00 5.01 -39.45
CA HIS A 638 -4.01 5.07 -40.52
C HIS A 638 -3.31 5.17 -41.88
N GLY A 639 -3.62 4.25 -42.81
CA GLY A 639 -3.01 4.22 -44.13
C GLY A 639 -3.73 5.14 -45.13
N ALA A 640 -2.97 5.84 -45.97
CA ALA A 640 -3.51 6.58 -47.11
C ALA A 640 -4.11 5.60 -48.14
N VAL A 641 -5.37 5.81 -48.50
CA VAL A 641 -6.11 5.00 -49.47
C VAL A 641 -5.56 5.19 -50.88
N GLY A 642 -5.03 4.12 -51.49
CA GLY A 642 -4.91 3.99 -52.94
C GLY A 642 -6.27 3.60 -53.56
N PRO A 643 -6.59 4.03 -54.79
CA PRO A 643 -7.95 3.91 -55.32
C PRO A 643 -8.23 2.44 -55.70
N ALA A 644 -9.13 1.78 -54.96
CA ALA A 644 -9.63 0.46 -55.33
C ALA A 644 -11.17 0.46 -55.43
N ARG A 645 -11.60 0.48 -56.69
CA ARG A 645 -12.81 -0.11 -57.31
C ARG A 645 -14.08 -0.21 -56.45
N SER A 646 -15.03 0.63 -56.84
CA SER A 646 -16.47 0.49 -56.61
C SER A 646 -16.99 -0.94 -56.86
N SER A 647 -17.46 -1.60 -55.82
CA SER A 647 -18.53 -2.61 -55.91
C SER A 647 -19.80 -1.99 -55.32
N GLU A 648 -20.83 -1.86 -56.15
CA GLU A 648 -22.16 -1.38 -55.77
C GLU A 648 -22.79 -2.23 -54.64
N PRO A 649 -23.67 -1.62 -53.82
CA PRO A 649 -24.34 -2.30 -52.72
C PRO A 649 -25.41 -3.27 -53.27
N ALA A 650 -25.18 -4.58 -53.08
CA ALA A 650 -26.24 -5.57 -53.25
C ALA A 650 -27.27 -5.40 -52.13
N ALA A 651 -28.53 -5.32 -52.54
CA ALA A 651 -29.68 -4.93 -51.75
C ALA A 651 -29.84 -5.69 -50.42
N ALA A 652 -30.19 -4.94 -49.38
CA ALA A 652 -30.79 -5.44 -48.16
C ALA A 652 -32.07 -6.22 -48.51
N SER A 653 -31.98 -7.54 -48.50
CA SER A 653 -33.15 -8.41 -48.40
C SER A 653 -33.41 -8.68 -46.92
N LEU A 654 -34.59 -8.29 -46.45
CA LEU A 654 -35.16 -8.68 -45.17
C LEU A 654 -35.18 -10.21 -45.08
N LEU A 655 -34.25 -10.80 -44.34
CA LEU A 655 -34.24 -12.24 -44.03
C LEU A 655 -34.73 -12.43 -42.59
N ARG A 656 -35.67 -13.35 -42.43
CA ARG A 656 -36.42 -13.67 -41.21
C ARG A 656 -35.51 -14.33 -40.16
N ASP A 657 -35.86 -14.12 -38.89
CA ASP A 657 -35.33 -14.85 -37.72
C ASP A 657 -35.52 -16.37 -37.89
N ASP A 658 -34.45 -17.08 -38.23
CA ASP A 658 -34.36 -18.54 -38.09
C ASP A 658 -33.60 -18.85 -36.80
N CYS A 659 -34.27 -18.71 -35.65
CA CYS A 659 -33.77 -19.24 -34.37
C CYS A 659 -34.01 -20.75 -34.34
N THR A 660 -32.96 -21.55 -34.52
CA THR A 660 -32.94 -22.95 -34.08
C THR A 660 -32.34 -23.05 -32.68
N ASP A 661 -32.71 -24.07 -31.91
CA ASP A 661 -32.47 -24.16 -30.45
C ASP A 661 -31.01 -23.96 -29.99
N TYR A 662 -29.99 -24.19 -30.84
CA TYR A 662 -28.57 -24.07 -30.46
C TYR A 662 -27.67 -23.36 -31.51
N LEU A 663 -28.21 -22.98 -32.66
CA LEU A 663 -27.48 -22.33 -33.75
C LEU A 663 -28.05 -20.93 -33.99
N HIS A 664 -27.37 -19.92 -33.45
CA HIS A 664 -27.72 -18.50 -33.59
C HIS A 664 -27.01 -17.85 -34.79
N ALA A 665 -27.39 -18.25 -36.01
CA ALA A 665 -26.71 -17.86 -37.24
C ALA A 665 -26.60 -16.33 -37.44
N GLN A 666 -27.65 -15.57 -37.11
CA GLN A 666 -27.65 -14.11 -37.30
C GLN A 666 -26.64 -13.40 -36.38
N THR A 667 -26.49 -13.90 -35.15
CA THR A 667 -25.50 -13.40 -34.18
C THR A 667 -24.08 -13.65 -34.68
N ALA A 668 -23.81 -14.86 -35.18
CA ALA A 668 -22.51 -15.22 -35.73
C ALA A 668 -22.17 -14.45 -37.03
N ILE A 669 -23.14 -14.28 -37.92
CA ILE A 669 -22.98 -13.47 -39.15
C ILE A 669 -22.70 -12.01 -38.78
N SER A 670 -23.33 -11.47 -37.74
CA SER A 670 -23.06 -10.12 -37.24
C SER A 670 -21.62 -9.99 -36.70
N ARG A 671 -21.09 -11.01 -35.99
CA ARG A 671 -19.67 -11.06 -35.56
C ARG A 671 -18.68 -11.18 -36.73
N LEU A 672 -19.14 -11.73 -37.86
CA LEU A 672 -18.40 -11.79 -39.12
C LEU A 672 -18.74 -10.60 -40.04
N MET A 673 -19.21 -9.49 -39.46
CA MET A 673 -19.48 -8.23 -40.15
C MET A 673 -20.46 -8.37 -41.34
N GLY A 674 -21.43 -9.28 -41.22
CA GLY A 674 -22.43 -9.55 -42.25
C GLY A 674 -22.01 -10.58 -43.31
N ASN A 675 -20.83 -11.20 -43.20
CA ASN A 675 -20.33 -12.13 -44.22
C ASN A 675 -20.94 -13.54 -44.07
N ALA A 676 -22.16 -13.71 -44.56
CA ALA A 676 -22.89 -14.98 -44.53
C ALA A 676 -22.21 -16.12 -45.31
N THR A 677 -21.46 -15.80 -46.37
CA THR A 677 -20.70 -16.80 -47.16
C THR A 677 -19.53 -17.37 -46.38
N LEU A 678 -18.76 -16.50 -45.71
CA LEU A 678 -17.70 -16.92 -44.80
C LEU A 678 -18.27 -17.71 -43.63
N TYR A 679 -19.38 -17.27 -43.04
CA TYR A 679 -20.03 -18.02 -41.97
C TYR A 679 -20.39 -19.43 -42.40
N ARG A 680 -21.01 -19.62 -43.57
CA ARG A 680 -21.37 -20.94 -44.10
C ARG A 680 -20.14 -21.83 -44.34
N LYS A 681 -19.05 -21.26 -44.85
CA LYS A 681 -17.76 -21.97 -45.03
C LYS A 681 -17.19 -22.45 -43.69
N LEU A 682 -17.12 -21.57 -42.70
CA LEU A 682 -16.60 -21.87 -41.36
C LEU A 682 -17.50 -22.89 -40.65
N LEU A 683 -18.82 -22.80 -40.81
CA LEU A 683 -19.78 -23.76 -40.25
C LEU A 683 -19.60 -25.16 -40.87
N ALA A 684 -19.30 -25.24 -42.17
CA ALA A 684 -19.01 -26.50 -42.84
C ALA A 684 -17.66 -27.12 -42.41
N GLN A 685 -16.62 -26.29 -42.24
CA GLN A 685 -15.34 -26.71 -41.67
C GLN A 685 -15.51 -27.18 -40.22
N PHE A 686 -16.28 -26.44 -39.42
CA PHE A 686 -16.56 -26.79 -38.05
C PHE A 686 -17.35 -28.08 -37.94
N LEU A 687 -18.35 -28.32 -38.80
CA LEU A 687 -19.08 -29.59 -38.85
C LEU A 687 -18.12 -30.78 -39.05
N ALA A 688 -17.18 -30.65 -40.00
CA ALA A 688 -16.17 -31.69 -40.23
C ALA A 688 -15.27 -31.91 -39.00
N GLN A 689 -14.85 -30.85 -38.31
CA GLN A 689 -14.09 -30.96 -37.07
C GLN A 689 -14.92 -31.54 -35.90
N LEU A 690 -16.19 -31.15 -35.79
CA LEU A 690 -17.13 -31.58 -34.74
C LEU A 690 -17.35 -33.09 -34.79
N ASP A 691 -17.36 -33.67 -35.99
CA ASP A 691 -17.50 -35.12 -36.18
C ASP A 691 -16.17 -35.86 -36.11
N ARG A 692 -15.09 -35.35 -36.73
CA ARG A 692 -13.80 -36.05 -36.78
C ARG A 692 -12.92 -35.85 -35.55
N HIS A 693 -12.68 -34.59 -35.17
CA HIS A 693 -11.75 -34.22 -34.09
C HIS A 693 -12.44 -34.30 -32.72
N TYR A 694 -13.62 -33.69 -32.61
CA TYR A 694 -14.34 -33.62 -31.34
C TYR A 694 -15.23 -34.84 -31.07
N GLY A 695 -15.53 -35.67 -32.09
CA GLY A 695 -16.24 -36.95 -31.90
C GLY A 695 -15.47 -37.97 -31.05
N ARG A 696 -14.14 -37.84 -30.94
CA ARG A 696 -13.31 -38.66 -30.04
C ARG A 696 -13.12 -38.07 -28.65
N LEU A 697 -13.59 -36.84 -28.42
CA LEU A 697 -13.33 -36.12 -27.18
C LEU A 697 -14.02 -36.80 -25.99
N ALA A 698 -15.28 -37.23 -26.13
CA ALA A 698 -15.95 -37.91 -25.01
C ALA A 698 -15.32 -39.27 -24.69
N ALA A 699 -14.86 -40.00 -25.70
CA ALA A 699 -14.11 -41.24 -25.49
C ALA A 699 -12.78 -40.95 -24.74
N THR A 700 -12.08 -39.89 -25.12
CA THR A 700 -10.85 -39.42 -24.46
C THR A 700 -11.12 -39.04 -23.00
N LEU A 701 -12.18 -38.27 -22.73
CA LEU A 701 -12.57 -37.85 -21.37
C LEU A 701 -13.00 -39.03 -20.50
N ARG A 702 -13.70 -40.03 -21.05
CA ARG A 702 -14.09 -41.26 -20.35
C ARG A 702 -12.90 -42.18 -20.05
N GLY A 703 -11.82 -42.06 -20.83
CA GLY A 703 -10.58 -42.81 -20.64
C GLY A 703 -9.68 -42.24 -19.54
N LEU A 704 -9.94 -41.02 -19.06
CA LEU A 704 -9.17 -40.42 -17.98
C LEU A 704 -9.57 -41.01 -16.63
N ASP A 705 -8.59 -41.36 -15.80
CA ASP A 705 -8.78 -41.81 -14.43
C ASP A 705 -7.80 -41.12 -13.46
N ALA A 706 -7.86 -41.50 -12.18
CA ALA A 706 -6.97 -40.93 -11.16
C ALA A 706 -5.48 -41.30 -11.34
N LYS A 707 -5.15 -42.23 -12.24
CA LYS A 707 -3.81 -42.69 -12.58
C LYS A 707 -3.31 -42.14 -13.92
N SER A 708 -4.16 -41.49 -14.70
CA SER A 708 -3.78 -40.85 -15.96
C SER A 708 -2.63 -39.86 -15.76
N THR A 709 -1.70 -39.90 -16.70
CA THR A 709 -0.50 -39.07 -16.72
C THR A 709 -0.87 -37.60 -16.96
N ALA A 710 0.02 -36.70 -16.55
CA ALA A 710 -0.15 -35.28 -16.82
C ALA A 710 -0.24 -34.98 -18.32
N ALA A 711 0.39 -35.79 -19.17
CA ALA A 711 0.33 -35.65 -20.63
C ALA A 711 -1.08 -35.92 -21.17
N GLU A 712 -1.77 -36.95 -20.66
CA GLU A 712 -3.14 -37.29 -21.09
C GLU A 712 -4.14 -36.18 -20.71
N PHE A 713 -3.99 -35.59 -19.52
CA PHE A 713 -4.79 -34.41 -19.13
C PHE A 713 -4.53 -33.19 -20.02
N VAL A 714 -3.28 -32.97 -20.42
CA VAL A 714 -2.90 -31.85 -21.31
C VAL A 714 -3.50 -32.03 -22.70
N VAL A 715 -3.48 -33.25 -23.26
CA VAL A 715 -4.10 -33.54 -24.57
C VAL A 715 -5.61 -33.29 -24.52
N ALA A 716 -6.31 -33.80 -23.50
CA ALA A 716 -7.74 -33.56 -23.34
C ALA A 716 -8.05 -32.07 -23.15
N GLN A 717 -7.22 -31.37 -22.37
CA GLN A 717 -7.40 -29.94 -22.13
C GLN A 717 -7.21 -29.12 -23.42
N SER A 718 -6.22 -29.45 -24.25
CA SER A 718 -5.97 -28.78 -25.52
C SER A 718 -7.18 -28.86 -26.45
N LEU A 719 -7.77 -30.06 -26.58
CA LEU A 719 -8.96 -30.26 -27.42
C LEU A 719 -10.17 -29.46 -26.90
N VAL A 720 -10.40 -29.45 -25.59
CA VAL A 720 -11.51 -28.70 -24.99
C VAL A 720 -11.29 -27.19 -25.10
N HIS A 721 -10.04 -26.75 -24.99
CA HIS A 721 -9.67 -25.35 -25.10
C HIS A 721 -9.92 -24.81 -26.50
N SER A 722 -9.45 -25.53 -27.54
CA SER A 722 -9.71 -25.21 -28.94
C SER A 722 -11.22 -25.21 -29.23
N LEU A 723 -11.95 -26.25 -28.80
CA LEU A 723 -13.41 -26.34 -28.99
C LEU A 723 -14.17 -25.15 -28.40
N LYS A 724 -13.79 -24.73 -27.19
CA LYS A 724 -14.39 -23.56 -26.53
C LYS A 724 -14.20 -22.29 -27.35
N GLY A 725 -13.00 -22.08 -27.89
CA GLY A 725 -12.67 -20.92 -28.72
C GLY A 725 -13.51 -20.88 -30.00
N VAL A 726 -13.46 -21.97 -30.76
CA VAL A 726 -14.17 -22.07 -32.05
C VAL A 726 -15.69 -21.96 -31.87
N ALA A 727 -16.25 -22.66 -30.88
CA ALA A 727 -17.69 -22.58 -30.58
C ALA A 727 -18.12 -21.17 -30.17
N GLY A 728 -17.29 -20.46 -29.40
CA GLY A 728 -17.55 -19.07 -29.02
C GLY A 728 -17.56 -18.13 -30.23
N ASN A 729 -16.59 -18.27 -31.14
CA ASN A 729 -16.49 -17.45 -32.35
C ASN A 729 -17.65 -17.70 -33.32
N LEU A 730 -18.16 -18.93 -33.41
CA LEU A 730 -19.31 -19.30 -34.24
C LEU A 730 -20.68 -19.04 -33.57
N ALA A 731 -20.69 -18.39 -32.39
CA ALA A 731 -21.89 -18.13 -31.58
C ALA A 731 -22.69 -19.39 -31.20
N LEU A 732 -21.99 -20.50 -30.97
CA LEU A 732 -22.53 -21.75 -30.41
C LEU A 732 -22.39 -21.71 -28.89
N GLU A 733 -23.17 -20.84 -28.25
CA GLU A 733 -22.98 -20.42 -26.86
C GLU A 733 -23.06 -21.58 -25.86
N GLU A 734 -24.00 -22.50 -26.07
CA GLU A 734 -24.21 -23.67 -25.23
C GLU A 734 -23.02 -24.63 -25.31
N LEU A 735 -22.45 -24.83 -26.51
CA LEU A 735 -21.29 -25.68 -26.71
C LEU A 735 -20.02 -25.04 -26.10
N ALA A 736 -19.86 -23.73 -26.26
CA ALA A 736 -18.76 -22.98 -25.67
C ALA A 736 -18.82 -22.97 -24.13
N ALA A 737 -20.01 -22.82 -23.55
CA ALA A 737 -20.21 -22.88 -22.10
C ALA A 737 -19.85 -24.27 -21.55
N LEU A 738 -20.33 -25.32 -22.20
CA LEU A 738 -20.10 -26.70 -21.80
C LEU A 738 -18.61 -27.09 -21.91
N ALA A 739 -17.94 -26.71 -23.00
CA ALA A 739 -16.49 -26.86 -23.14
C ALA A 739 -15.74 -26.08 -22.03
N GLY A 740 -16.21 -24.88 -21.67
CA GLY A 740 -15.65 -24.11 -20.56
C GLY A 740 -15.75 -24.79 -19.19
N ASP A 741 -16.83 -25.52 -18.93
CA ASP A 741 -16.98 -26.29 -17.70
C ASP A 741 -16.09 -27.54 -17.68
N ILE A 742 -15.92 -28.22 -18.83
CA ILE A 742 -14.98 -29.34 -18.97
C ILE A 742 -13.53 -28.86 -18.76
N ASP A 743 -13.12 -27.75 -19.40
CA ASP A 743 -11.76 -27.16 -19.27
C ASP A 743 -11.42 -26.85 -17.80
N ARG A 744 -12.40 -26.34 -17.03
CA ARG A 744 -12.21 -26.04 -15.60
C ARG A 744 -11.87 -27.29 -14.78
N HIS A 745 -12.47 -28.44 -15.09
CA HIS A 745 -12.18 -29.70 -14.41
C HIS A 745 -10.79 -30.22 -14.78
N LEU A 746 -10.43 -30.16 -16.06
CA LEU A 746 -9.13 -30.61 -16.56
C LEU A 746 -7.97 -29.76 -16.01
N LYS A 747 -8.15 -28.43 -15.90
CA LYS A 747 -7.19 -27.52 -15.24
C LYS A 747 -6.89 -27.89 -13.79
N GLN A 748 -7.86 -28.50 -13.10
CA GLN A 748 -7.70 -28.97 -11.73
C GLN A 748 -7.19 -30.42 -11.64
N ARG A 749 -6.83 -31.04 -12.77
CA ARG A 749 -6.51 -32.47 -12.90
C ARG A 749 -7.60 -33.38 -12.35
N LYS A 750 -8.86 -33.01 -12.58
CA LYS A 750 -10.04 -33.79 -12.21
C LYS A 750 -10.72 -34.30 -13.46
N VAL A 751 -11.10 -35.57 -13.45
CA VAL A 751 -11.92 -36.16 -14.50
C VAL A 751 -13.32 -35.53 -14.44
N PRO A 752 -13.85 -35.01 -15.55
CA PRO A 752 -15.23 -34.51 -15.62
C PRO A 752 -16.26 -35.59 -15.26
N ALA A 753 -17.38 -35.21 -14.66
CA ALA A 753 -18.43 -36.17 -14.32
C ALA A 753 -19.01 -36.83 -15.60
N PRO A 754 -19.38 -38.13 -15.58
CA PRO A 754 -19.95 -38.82 -16.73
C PRO A 754 -21.16 -38.09 -17.33
N THR A 755 -22.01 -37.51 -16.48
CA THR A 755 -23.18 -36.72 -16.90
C THR A 755 -22.80 -35.50 -17.74
N LEU A 756 -21.69 -34.83 -17.43
CA LEU A 756 -21.18 -33.68 -18.21
C LEU A 756 -20.66 -34.13 -19.58
N ILE A 757 -20.00 -35.29 -19.63
CA ILE A 757 -19.50 -35.90 -20.87
C ILE A 757 -20.67 -36.36 -21.76
N ASP A 758 -21.72 -36.93 -21.18
CA ASP A 758 -22.91 -37.37 -21.92
C ASP A 758 -23.74 -36.18 -22.43
N THR A 759 -23.82 -35.11 -21.65
CA THR A 759 -24.43 -33.84 -22.09
C THR A 759 -23.65 -33.26 -23.28
N PHE A 760 -22.32 -33.33 -23.25
CA PHE A 760 -21.47 -32.91 -24.35
C PHE A 760 -21.72 -33.70 -25.63
N GLU A 761 -21.75 -35.03 -25.57
CA GLU A 761 -22.07 -35.85 -26.75
C GLU A 761 -23.46 -35.59 -27.31
N THR A 762 -24.45 -35.43 -26.42
CA THR A 762 -25.83 -35.15 -26.85
C THR A 762 -25.91 -33.82 -27.60
N LEU A 763 -25.34 -32.76 -27.04
CA LEU A 763 -25.32 -31.44 -27.66
C LEU A 763 -24.51 -31.42 -28.96
N ARG A 764 -23.37 -32.14 -29.01
CA ARG A 764 -22.54 -32.28 -30.21
C ARG A 764 -23.32 -32.89 -31.37
N LEU A 765 -24.08 -33.97 -31.12
CA LEU A 765 -24.91 -34.63 -32.13
C LEU A 765 -26.08 -33.74 -32.58
N GLN A 766 -26.74 -33.05 -31.65
CA GLN A 766 -27.82 -32.11 -31.98
C GLN A 766 -27.33 -30.94 -32.83
N LEU A 767 -26.16 -30.38 -32.50
CA LEU A 767 -25.54 -29.32 -33.28
C LEU A 767 -25.08 -29.78 -34.66
N SER A 768 -24.53 -31.00 -34.77
CA SER A 768 -24.15 -31.58 -36.07
C SER A 768 -25.37 -31.69 -37.01
N ASP A 769 -26.52 -32.13 -36.50
CA ASP A 769 -27.77 -32.21 -37.27
C ASP A 769 -28.33 -30.83 -37.66
N GLN A 770 -28.34 -29.87 -36.71
CA GLN A 770 -28.79 -28.50 -36.98
C GLN A 770 -27.90 -27.78 -38.00
N ILE A 771 -26.57 -27.92 -37.88
CA ILE A 771 -25.61 -27.35 -38.82
C ILE A 771 -25.78 -27.99 -40.21
N THR A 772 -25.94 -29.31 -40.28
CA THR A 772 -26.19 -30.01 -41.55
C THR A 772 -27.48 -29.51 -42.22
N THR A 773 -28.54 -29.33 -41.44
CA THR A 773 -29.82 -28.79 -41.92
C THR A 773 -29.67 -27.35 -42.43
N TYR A 774 -28.94 -26.51 -41.69
CA TYR A 774 -28.66 -25.13 -42.10
C TYR A 774 -27.82 -25.06 -43.39
N LEU A 775 -26.83 -25.94 -43.54
CA LEU A 775 -25.98 -26.01 -44.72
C LEU A 775 -26.70 -26.58 -45.96
N ALA A 776 -27.76 -27.36 -45.78
CA ALA A 776 -28.55 -27.94 -46.88
C ALA A 776 -29.61 -26.97 -47.47
N ASP A 777 -29.87 -25.84 -46.83
CA ASP A 777 -30.87 -24.85 -47.26
C ASP A 777 -30.46 -24.13 -48.57
N PRO A 778 -31.24 -24.25 -49.66
CA PRO A 778 -30.93 -23.65 -50.96
C PRO A 778 -31.29 -22.15 -51.08
N ASP A 779 -32.13 -21.60 -50.19
CA ASP A 779 -32.55 -20.18 -50.23
C ASP A 779 -31.54 -19.25 -49.53
N LYS A 780 -30.51 -19.81 -48.89
CA LYS A 780 -29.37 -19.09 -48.31
C LYS A 780 -28.22 -19.12 -49.32
N PRO A 781 -27.55 -17.97 -49.61
CA PRO A 781 -26.65 -17.84 -50.75
C PRO A 781 -25.62 -18.98 -50.79
N ALA A 782 -25.73 -19.81 -51.82
CA ALA A 782 -24.78 -20.86 -52.17
C ALA A 782 -23.77 -20.25 -53.14
N ASP A 783 -22.48 -20.41 -52.82
CA ASP A 783 -21.28 -20.11 -53.61
C ASP A 783 -21.34 -18.98 -54.66
N GLY A 784 -20.62 -17.91 -54.35
CA GLY A 784 -20.26 -16.85 -55.28
C GLY A 784 -18.80 -16.43 -55.15
N ARG A 785 -17.90 -17.30 -55.63
CA ARG A 785 -16.47 -17.04 -55.99
C ARG A 785 -15.55 -16.46 -54.91
N SER A 786 -14.57 -17.30 -54.56
CA SER A 786 -13.23 -16.98 -54.02
C SER A 786 -12.77 -15.54 -54.32
N LEU A 787 -12.59 -14.76 -53.26
CA LEU A 787 -11.75 -13.57 -53.27
C LEU A 787 -10.41 -13.94 -52.63
N ASN A 788 -9.35 -13.78 -53.43
CA ASN A 788 -7.92 -13.89 -53.09
C ASN A 788 -7.36 -15.31 -52.88
N ALA A 789 -7.44 -16.13 -53.93
CA ALA A 789 -6.24 -16.84 -54.35
C ALA A 789 -5.21 -15.79 -54.81
N GLY A 790 -4.05 -15.75 -54.16
CA GLY A 790 -2.84 -15.19 -54.77
C GLY A 790 -2.58 -15.87 -56.13
N PRO A 791 -1.68 -15.32 -56.97
CA PRO A 791 -1.51 -15.77 -58.33
C PRO A 791 -1.30 -17.29 -58.35
N ILE A 792 -2.13 -17.99 -59.12
CA ILE A 792 -2.01 -19.42 -59.41
C ILE A 792 -0.57 -19.66 -59.84
N ASP A 793 0.21 -20.28 -58.95
CA ASP A 793 1.57 -20.68 -59.25
C ASP A 793 1.50 -21.92 -60.15
N THR A 794 1.74 -21.68 -61.45
CA THR A 794 1.68 -22.64 -62.55
C THR A 794 2.88 -23.59 -62.56
N ARG A 795 3.18 -24.25 -61.43
CA ARG A 795 4.13 -25.37 -61.40
C ARG A 795 3.38 -26.68 -61.70
N PRO A 796 3.84 -27.50 -62.67
CA PRO A 796 3.13 -28.72 -63.09
C PRO A 796 2.98 -29.70 -61.93
N LEU A 797 1.83 -30.41 -61.86
CA LEU A 797 1.49 -31.43 -60.85
C LEU A 797 2.65 -32.39 -60.54
N ALA A 798 3.46 -32.75 -61.55
CA ALA A 798 4.66 -33.56 -61.41
C ALA A 798 5.70 -32.97 -60.43
N ALA A 799 5.89 -31.64 -60.42
CA ALA A 799 6.80 -30.97 -59.50
C ALA A 799 6.28 -31.01 -58.04
N ARG A 800 4.95 -30.96 -57.86
CA ARG A 800 4.32 -31.05 -56.53
C ARG A 800 4.41 -32.47 -55.96
N LEU A 801 4.18 -33.49 -56.80
CA LEU A 801 4.38 -34.89 -56.42
C LEU A 801 5.85 -35.22 -56.15
N GLN A 802 6.78 -34.58 -56.87
CA GLN A 802 8.21 -34.71 -56.60
C GLN A 802 8.60 -34.04 -55.27
N ALA A 803 8.05 -32.87 -54.96
CA ALA A 803 8.26 -32.21 -53.66
C ALA A 803 7.69 -33.05 -52.50
N LEU A 804 6.50 -33.62 -52.69
CA LEU A 804 5.89 -34.55 -51.73
C LEU A 804 6.76 -35.79 -51.53
N SER A 805 7.30 -36.36 -52.61
CA SER A 805 8.21 -37.51 -52.54
C SER A 805 9.49 -37.20 -51.77
N VAL A 806 10.08 -36.01 -51.96
CA VAL A 806 11.25 -35.57 -51.21
C VAL A 806 10.91 -35.36 -49.72
N ALA A 807 9.74 -34.77 -49.43
CA ALA A 807 9.29 -34.56 -48.05
C ALA A 807 9.04 -35.89 -47.31
N ILE A 808 8.40 -36.86 -47.96
CA ILE A 808 8.20 -38.21 -47.41
C ILE A 808 9.55 -38.91 -47.18
N ALA A 809 10.46 -38.87 -48.16
CA ALA A 809 11.77 -39.51 -48.06
C ALA A 809 12.70 -38.88 -47.01
N SER A 810 12.43 -37.63 -46.62
CA SER A 810 13.18 -36.92 -45.57
C SER A 810 12.44 -36.86 -44.22
N SER A 811 11.33 -37.60 -44.09
CA SER A 811 10.45 -37.61 -42.91
C SER A 811 10.05 -36.21 -42.45
N GLN A 812 9.87 -35.29 -43.42
CA GLN A 812 9.46 -33.92 -43.15
C GLN A 812 7.95 -33.85 -42.99
N PHE A 813 7.52 -32.97 -42.09
CA PHE A 813 6.11 -32.66 -41.91
C PHE A 813 5.56 -32.00 -43.18
N ILE A 814 4.46 -32.53 -43.71
CA ILE A 814 3.76 -32.00 -44.89
C ILE A 814 2.46 -31.39 -44.38
N SER A 815 2.23 -30.11 -44.70
CA SER A 815 1.00 -29.45 -44.27
C SER A 815 -0.22 -30.05 -44.97
N GLU A 816 -1.34 -30.13 -44.25
CA GLU A 816 -2.63 -30.62 -44.77
C GLU A 816 -3.11 -29.78 -45.97
N GLU A 817 -2.81 -28.48 -45.98
CA GLU A 817 -3.05 -27.58 -47.12
C GLU A 817 -2.29 -28.02 -48.39
N THR A 818 -1.02 -28.45 -48.25
CA THR A 818 -0.23 -28.97 -49.37
C THR A 818 -0.83 -30.27 -49.93
N LEU A 819 -1.36 -31.13 -49.04
CA LEU A 819 -2.01 -32.38 -49.44
C LEU A 819 -3.34 -32.10 -50.17
N VAL A 820 -4.17 -31.22 -49.63
CA VAL A 820 -5.44 -30.81 -50.26
C VAL A 820 -5.19 -30.20 -51.64
N ASP A 821 -4.16 -29.37 -51.77
CA ASP A 821 -3.77 -28.75 -53.04
C ASP A 821 -3.30 -29.78 -54.09
N ILE A 822 -2.53 -30.79 -53.68
CA ILE A 822 -2.11 -31.88 -54.57
C ILE A 822 -3.33 -32.73 -54.96
N ALA A 823 -4.19 -33.07 -54.00
CA ALA A 823 -5.41 -33.84 -54.23
C ALA A 823 -6.36 -33.13 -55.20
N ALA A 824 -6.47 -31.80 -55.11
CA ALA A 824 -7.29 -30.98 -56.00
C ALA A 824 -6.76 -30.95 -57.44
N CYS A 825 -5.46 -31.16 -57.63
CA CYS A 825 -4.83 -31.19 -58.95
C CYS A 825 -4.84 -32.57 -59.61
N LEU A 826 -5.26 -33.63 -58.91
CA LEU A 826 -5.32 -35.00 -59.45
C LEU A 826 -6.60 -35.25 -60.26
N PRO A 827 -6.53 -36.00 -61.38
CA PRO A 827 -7.72 -36.52 -62.06
C PRO A 827 -8.61 -37.30 -61.09
N THR A 828 -9.94 -37.14 -61.21
CA THR A 828 -10.91 -37.71 -60.27
C THR A 828 -10.78 -39.23 -60.11
N SER A 829 -10.45 -39.96 -61.18
CA SER A 829 -10.21 -41.40 -61.16
C SER A 829 -9.00 -41.78 -60.30
N LEU A 830 -7.87 -41.10 -60.48
CA LEU A 830 -6.65 -41.35 -59.71
C LEU A 830 -6.79 -40.90 -58.27
N ARG A 831 -7.47 -39.77 -58.02
CA ARG A 831 -7.75 -39.29 -56.67
C ARG A 831 -8.57 -40.29 -55.87
N GLN A 832 -9.59 -40.92 -56.45
CA GLN A 832 -10.42 -41.87 -55.71
C GLN A 832 -9.69 -43.18 -55.39
N THR A 833 -8.80 -43.65 -56.26
CA THR A 833 -8.13 -44.94 -56.11
C THR A 833 -6.84 -44.87 -55.29
N PHE A 834 -6.03 -43.82 -55.50
CA PHE A 834 -4.65 -43.78 -54.99
C PHE A 834 -4.43 -42.75 -53.88
N TRP A 835 -5.33 -41.77 -53.71
CA TRP A 835 -5.19 -40.74 -52.67
C TRP A 835 -5.50 -41.25 -51.25
N PRO A 836 -6.60 -41.99 -50.98
CA PRO A 836 -6.93 -42.40 -49.63
C PRO A 836 -5.87 -43.27 -48.93
N PRO A 837 -5.20 -44.23 -49.61
CA PRO A 837 -4.10 -44.98 -49.00
C PRO A 837 -2.87 -44.11 -48.67
N LEU A 838 -2.56 -43.14 -49.52
CA LEU A 838 -1.46 -42.19 -49.31
C LEU A 838 -1.75 -41.28 -48.12
N GLU A 839 -2.95 -40.70 -48.07
CA GLU A 839 -3.43 -39.84 -46.99
C GLU A 839 -3.44 -40.61 -45.64
N SER A 840 -3.97 -41.83 -45.63
CA SER A 840 -3.97 -42.66 -44.42
C SER A 840 -2.56 -43.04 -43.93
N ALA A 841 -1.60 -43.23 -44.83
CA ALA A 841 -0.22 -43.56 -44.46
C ALA A 841 0.52 -42.33 -43.91
N LEU A 842 0.29 -41.15 -44.50
CA LEU A 842 0.82 -39.87 -44.00
C LEU A 842 0.24 -39.51 -42.63
N ASP A 843 -1.06 -39.68 -42.44
CA ASP A 843 -1.74 -39.46 -41.15
C ASP A 843 -1.25 -40.43 -40.07
N GLY A 844 -0.88 -41.66 -40.47
CA GLY A 844 -0.30 -42.67 -39.59
C GLY A 844 1.20 -42.50 -39.31
N LEU A 845 1.85 -41.50 -39.92
CA LEU A 845 3.32 -41.32 -39.93
C LEU A 845 4.09 -42.55 -40.47
N ASP A 846 3.44 -43.38 -41.29
CA ASP A 846 4.04 -44.53 -41.95
C ASP A 846 4.65 -44.08 -43.29
N PHE A 847 5.85 -43.50 -43.22
CA PHE A 847 6.52 -42.90 -44.37
C PHE A 847 6.91 -43.93 -45.44
N ASP A 848 7.10 -45.20 -45.07
CA ASP A 848 7.39 -46.28 -46.02
C ASP A 848 6.14 -46.64 -46.83
N ALA A 849 4.99 -46.82 -46.16
CA ALA A 849 3.71 -47.04 -46.84
C ALA A 849 3.27 -45.81 -47.67
N ALA A 850 3.55 -44.59 -47.18
CA ALA A 850 3.27 -43.36 -47.91
C ALA A 850 4.16 -43.23 -49.16
N ALA A 851 5.42 -43.64 -49.08
CA ALA A 851 6.32 -43.66 -50.24
C ALA A 851 5.85 -44.66 -51.31
N GLU A 852 5.41 -45.86 -50.91
CA GLU A 852 4.85 -46.85 -51.84
C GLU A 852 3.56 -46.37 -52.50
N ALA A 853 2.63 -45.79 -51.73
CA ALA A 853 1.37 -45.25 -52.24
C ALA A 853 1.60 -44.08 -53.21
N LEU A 854 2.56 -43.19 -52.90
CA LEU A 854 2.94 -42.09 -53.79
C LEU A 854 3.64 -42.57 -55.06
N ALA A 855 4.48 -43.61 -54.97
CA ALA A 855 5.12 -44.22 -56.13
C ALA A 855 4.10 -44.87 -57.08
N ALA A 856 3.09 -45.56 -56.54
CA ALA A 856 1.99 -46.13 -57.32
C ALA A 856 1.17 -45.03 -58.03
N LEU A 857 0.84 -43.96 -57.32
CA LEU A 857 0.14 -42.80 -57.88
C LEU A 857 0.93 -42.15 -59.04
N ARG A 858 2.25 -42.01 -58.88
CA ARG A 858 3.13 -41.44 -59.92
C ARG A 858 3.25 -42.34 -61.15
N SER A 859 3.35 -43.65 -60.96
CA SER A 859 3.47 -44.61 -62.06
C SER A 859 2.24 -44.60 -62.97
N GLU A 860 1.03 -44.45 -62.41
CA GLU A 860 -0.21 -44.35 -63.19
C GLU A 860 -0.35 -42.98 -63.88
N LEU A 861 0.15 -41.91 -63.26
CA LEU A 861 0.24 -40.59 -63.87
C LEU A 861 1.21 -40.50 -65.05
N GLU A 862 2.23 -41.38 -65.09
CA GLU A 862 3.19 -41.48 -66.20
C GLU A 862 2.71 -42.46 -67.30
N ALA A 863 1.71 -43.30 -67.01
CA ALA A 863 1.15 -44.30 -67.94
C ALA A 863 -0.09 -43.84 -68.72
N GLY A 864 -0.82 -42.83 -68.20
CA GLY A 864 -1.97 -42.18 -68.85
C GLY A 864 -1.63 -40.86 -69.52
#